data_AF-A0A940AUE8-F1
#
_entry.id   AF-A0A940AUE8-F1
#
_cell.length_a   1.000
_cell.length_b   1.000
_cell.length_c   1.000
_cell.angle_alpha   90.00
_cell.angle_beta   90.00
_cell.angle_gamma   90.00
#
_symmetry.space_group_name_H-M   'P 1'
#
loop_
_entity.id
_entity.type
_entity.pdbx_description
1 polymer ?
#
loop_
_entity_poly.entity_id
_entity_poly.type
_entity_poly.pdbx_seq_one_letter_code
_entity_poly.pdbx_strand_id
1 'polypeptide(L)'
;MNVVCKMLFAAVVAAETLQSGALDLVAWKSETVNAFLPDGESVAAAKDGFEVKVGALKGVAYSQAPKIWRKETSNALDRVVWGDAAATSRVVQVKVPRDAKAGVHSFGDLRVKVLDRTITPVRERSYYLDLWQHPWAVARCSKTTPFSKEHYDAMRPLWTQLASLGQKVITTTIVRFPWSRQCCDGYETMVRHIKAEDGSWTFDYTIFDEYVEFALSCGLGPYIACYSICPWDEGRIWWDEPGKKNQTMRAKPGSKEYEDYWAPFLADFAKHLKEKGWFEYTTVAFDERGPDETKAAADLLRKVAPGLRLELSGNRAMSAFEGIDPDVYSQSMEHITKDFFADVAKRRAKGLKTTYYVCNSPLSPNTFVFSSPDEGYYLGLYPVVAGFDGFLRWAYNSWPPKPMENADYAGLFAGDTFLVYPDGSPSIRLLMLQNGLEAAEKYCQLMAAGECEDELDELAARFNAKESLWKKPGYFTAIREAADKVLNADAGKDGSTRQSAPPETPTMGWSSWNAYRVNISDKLIKKQADLLVELGLDKCGYKYVNIDDGYFGGRDENGRLKTHPERFPEGLKGVVEHIHGLGLKAGIYSDAGADTCGCFWDKDALGEGVGLYKHERQDAEYFFKELGFDFIKIDFCGGDKWQNKGKLSLNERDQYTKIRKAIDAVKPGVRINVCRWNYPGTWVHEIGSSWRISADINPTWGRVKAIIKENLYLSAYAAPGAYNDMDMLEVGRGFSDEEDQTHFAVWCMMSSPLLIGCDLEKLKSKPKTLALLKNKDLIALDQDTAAPQAYVVKKDGDTYVLLRELTPPDDGWTKASVALAFLNLSDEPKGMTFRGCGHLLGLDKGHVKVRDMIAGCDISDPGVEPMTVPPHAVRIYRLDSSGRREVSLYEAETAYLSTYQELHDAKKAKTGYYEKNDKASGGMAAANVGGRRGNYLAWNNVWSEKGGEYRMSVKTLGEGGEVKAKVNGVACGGTASGDGSGMVEFHISLNPGVNSVRLFNNEAALPLIDCMWINKIAK
;
A
#
# COMPACT_ATOMS: atom_id res chain seq x y z
N MET A 1 13.29 11.53 -39.20
CA MET A 1 13.63 10.10 -39.34
C MET A 1 15.13 9.96 -39.09
N ASN A 2 15.54 9.05 -38.19
CA ASN A 2 16.93 8.68 -37.82
C ASN A 2 17.74 9.41 -36.73
N VAL A 3 17.18 10.32 -35.93
CA VAL A 3 17.87 10.76 -34.67
C VAL A 3 16.98 10.72 -33.42
N VAL A 4 15.65 10.56 -33.57
CA VAL A 4 14.70 10.54 -32.44
C VAL A 4 14.47 9.13 -31.87
N CYS A 5 15.06 8.08 -32.44
CA CYS A 5 14.87 6.69 -32.00
C CYS A 5 15.94 6.14 -31.02
N LYS A 6 16.85 6.97 -30.49
CA LYS A 6 17.94 6.47 -29.62
C LYS A 6 17.91 6.92 -28.15
N MET A 7 16.99 7.78 -27.71
CA MET A 7 16.96 8.28 -26.31
C MET A 7 15.75 7.82 -25.48
N LEU A 8 14.96 6.86 -25.95
CA LEU A 8 13.78 6.31 -25.25
C LEU A 8 13.98 4.89 -24.72
N PHE A 9 15.22 4.39 -24.65
CA PHE A 9 15.51 2.96 -24.44
C PHE A 9 16.08 2.57 -23.05
N ALA A 10 15.96 3.39 -22.01
CA ALA A 10 16.59 3.11 -20.71
C ALA A 10 15.72 3.37 -19.45
N ALA A 11 14.42 3.07 -19.48
CA ALA A 11 13.57 3.20 -18.29
C ALA A 11 12.57 2.04 -18.15
N VAL A 12 13.10 0.84 -17.89
CA VAL A 12 12.43 -0.29 -17.26
C VAL A 12 13.46 -0.89 -16.31
N VAL A 13 13.03 -1.31 -15.12
CA VAL A 13 13.82 -1.77 -13.95
C VAL A 13 14.01 -0.64 -12.92
N ALA A 14 13.07 -0.56 -11.98
CA ALA A 14 13.31 0.06 -10.68
C ALA A 14 13.94 -1.01 -9.77
N ALA A 15 15.28 -1.06 -9.79
CA ALA A 15 16.07 -1.34 -8.60
C ALA A 15 16.54 0.02 -8.07
N GLU A 16 16.67 0.18 -6.76
CA GLU A 16 17.14 1.42 -6.13
C GLU A 16 18.45 1.89 -6.78
N THR A 17 18.44 3.03 -7.47
CA THR A 17 19.64 3.59 -8.10
C THR A 17 20.51 4.27 -7.05
N LEU A 18 21.38 3.48 -6.41
CA LEU A 18 22.67 3.96 -5.90
C LEU A 18 23.66 3.98 -7.08
N GLN A 19 23.93 5.18 -7.61
CA GLN A 19 25.03 5.56 -8.51
C GLN A 19 25.99 4.43 -8.95
N SER A 20 25.57 3.55 -9.87
CA SER A 20 26.43 2.64 -10.65
C SER A 20 25.53 1.78 -11.53
N GLY A 21 25.89 1.54 -12.80
CA GLY A 21 25.10 0.70 -13.72
C GLY A 21 25.16 -0.78 -13.34
N ALA A 22 24.49 -1.18 -12.27
CA ALA A 22 24.41 -2.53 -11.74
C ALA A 22 22.94 -2.92 -11.47
N LEU A 23 22.57 -4.17 -11.71
CA LEU A 23 21.25 -4.71 -11.36
C LEU A 23 21.25 -5.13 -9.88
N ASP A 24 20.46 -4.45 -9.05
CA ASP A 24 20.36 -4.74 -7.62
C ASP A 24 19.12 -5.58 -7.29
N LEU A 25 19.35 -6.76 -6.71
CA LEU A 25 18.31 -7.62 -6.15
C LEU A 25 18.41 -7.65 -4.63
N VAL A 26 17.29 -7.76 -3.95
CA VAL A 26 17.24 -8.00 -2.49
C VAL A 26 16.59 -9.35 -2.25
N ALA A 27 17.20 -10.17 -1.39
CA ALA A 27 16.76 -11.54 -1.16
C ALA A 27 16.99 -11.98 0.28
N TRP A 28 16.18 -12.94 0.73
CA TRP A 28 16.39 -13.69 1.98
C TRP A 28 17.25 -14.93 1.69
N LYS A 29 17.86 -15.52 2.71
CA LYS A 29 18.58 -16.79 2.60
C LYS A 29 17.61 -17.90 2.18
N SER A 30 18.06 -18.80 1.31
CA SER A 30 17.26 -19.88 0.68
C SER A 30 16.24 -19.43 -0.37
N GLU A 31 16.13 -18.14 -0.69
CA GLU A 31 15.19 -17.63 -1.70
C GLU A 31 15.68 -17.87 -3.13
N THR A 32 14.74 -18.14 -4.05
CA THR A 32 14.97 -18.07 -5.50
C THR A 32 14.37 -16.80 -6.09
N VAL A 33 15.21 -15.92 -6.65
CA VAL A 33 14.78 -14.66 -7.26
C VAL A 33 15.00 -14.70 -8.77
N ASN A 34 13.97 -14.32 -9.53
CA ASN A 34 14.04 -14.18 -10.97
C ASN A 34 13.92 -12.70 -11.38
N ALA A 35 14.72 -12.24 -12.34
CA ALA A 35 14.64 -10.85 -12.81
C ALA A 35 15.02 -10.73 -14.30
N PHE A 36 14.51 -9.69 -14.96
CA PHE A 36 15.03 -9.29 -16.26
C PHE A 36 16.42 -8.69 -16.10
N LEU A 37 17.34 -9.10 -16.96
CA LEU A 37 18.72 -8.59 -16.98
C LEU A 37 18.85 -7.56 -18.13
N PRO A 38 19.16 -6.29 -17.83
CA PRO A 38 19.33 -5.25 -18.85
C PRO A 38 20.39 -5.60 -19.90
N ASP A 39 20.26 -5.03 -21.10
CA ASP A 39 21.22 -5.22 -22.19
C ASP A 39 22.59 -4.63 -21.82
N GLY A 40 23.67 -5.35 -22.11
CA GLY A 40 25.05 -4.92 -21.84
C GLY A 40 25.59 -5.33 -20.46
N GLU A 41 24.73 -5.69 -19.50
CA GLU A 41 25.15 -6.12 -18.17
C GLU A 41 25.87 -7.48 -18.21
N SER A 42 27.00 -7.59 -17.53
CA SER A 42 27.77 -8.82 -17.39
C SER A 42 27.39 -9.57 -16.12
N VAL A 43 27.21 -10.90 -16.23
CA VAL A 43 27.00 -11.76 -15.06
C VAL A 43 28.14 -12.76 -14.98
N ALA A 44 28.91 -12.70 -13.90
CA ALA A 44 30.02 -13.59 -13.65
C ALA A 44 29.54 -14.98 -13.16
N ALA A 45 30.44 -15.96 -13.18
CA ALA A 45 30.17 -17.29 -12.65
C ALA A 45 29.78 -17.23 -11.16
N ALA A 46 28.88 -18.13 -10.76
CA ALA A 46 28.45 -18.22 -9.38
C ALA A 46 29.60 -18.63 -8.44
N LYS A 47 29.56 -18.12 -7.21
CA LYS A 47 30.55 -18.35 -6.14
C LYS A 47 29.83 -18.48 -4.80
N ASP A 48 30.55 -18.91 -3.76
CA ASP A 48 30.07 -18.90 -2.38
C ASP A 48 28.74 -19.66 -2.16
N GLY A 49 28.52 -20.73 -2.93
CA GLY A 49 27.32 -21.58 -2.83
C GLY A 49 26.07 -21.03 -3.53
N PHE A 50 26.12 -19.83 -4.11
CA PHE A 50 25.03 -19.31 -4.93
C PHE A 50 24.87 -20.13 -6.21
N GLU A 51 23.63 -20.28 -6.68
CA GLU A 51 23.36 -20.71 -8.04
C GLU A 51 22.88 -19.49 -8.84
N VAL A 52 23.62 -19.09 -9.87
CA VAL A 52 23.27 -17.98 -10.75
C VAL A 52 23.16 -18.51 -12.17
N LYS A 53 21.98 -18.37 -12.79
CA LYS A 53 21.71 -18.81 -14.16
C LYS A 53 21.25 -17.62 -14.98
N VAL A 54 21.84 -17.46 -16.16
CA VAL A 54 21.37 -16.51 -17.17
C VAL A 54 20.74 -17.27 -18.32
N GLY A 55 19.56 -16.83 -18.74
CA GLY A 55 18.83 -17.39 -19.87
C GLY A 55 18.39 -16.33 -20.87
N ALA A 56 18.17 -16.76 -22.10
CA ALA A 56 17.57 -15.94 -23.15
C ALA A 56 16.04 -16.12 -23.16
N LEU A 57 15.31 -15.02 -23.17
CA LEU A 57 13.89 -15.02 -23.48
C LEU A 57 13.71 -15.12 -25.01
N LYS A 58 12.97 -16.14 -25.47
CA LYS A 58 12.72 -16.41 -26.89
C LYS A 58 11.24 -16.30 -27.24
N GLY A 59 10.94 -15.59 -28.34
CA GLY A 59 9.63 -15.58 -29.00
C GLY A 59 8.77 -14.33 -28.76
N VAL A 60 8.97 -13.62 -27.66
CA VAL A 60 8.26 -12.38 -27.31
C VAL A 60 9.30 -11.38 -26.83
N ALA A 61 9.36 -10.24 -27.52
CA ALA A 61 9.91 -9.03 -26.94
C ALA A 61 8.77 -8.39 -26.14
N TYR A 62 8.84 -8.41 -24.80
CA TYR A 62 7.96 -7.60 -23.96
C TYR A 62 8.35 -6.12 -24.12
N SER A 63 8.07 -5.52 -25.28
CA SER A 63 8.14 -4.08 -25.46
C SER A 63 6.99 -3.45 -24.68
N GLN A 64 7.28 -2.40 -23.90
CA GLN A 64 6.33 -1.72 -23.01
C GLN A 64 4.94 -1.53 -23.65
N ALA A 65 3.93 -2.03 -22.94
CA ALA A 65 2.49 -2.02 -23.26
C ALA A 65 2.09 -2.90 -24.47
N PRO A 66 1.58 -4.13 -24.26
CA PRO A 66 1.00 -4.91 -25.35
C PRO A 66 -0.18 -4.15 -25.97
N LYS A 67 0.02 -3.62 -27.18
CA LYS A 67 -1.06 -3.14 -28.05
C LYS A 67 -1.77 -4.32 -28.72
N ILE A 68 -2.22 -5.37 -28.01
CA ILE A 68 -2.97 -6.44 -28.68
C ILE A 68 -4.15 -6.92 -27.81
N TRP A 69 -5.34 -6.40 -28.12
CA TRP A 69 -6.64 -7.00 -27.82
C TRP A 69 -7.09 -7.93 -28.97
N ARG A 70 -6.15 -8.68 -29.58
CA ARG A 70 -6.48 -9.62 -30.66
C ARG A 70 -6.17 -11.04 -30.22
N LYS A 71 -7.12 -11.91 -30.52
CA LYS A 71 -7.09 -13.37 -30.37
C LYS A 71 -6.02 -14.07 -31.23
N GLU A 72 -5.15 -13.31 -31.91
CA GLU A 72 -4.21 -13.78 -32.92
C GLU A 72 -2.79 -13.30 -32.54
N THR A 73 -2.07 -14.09 -31.75
CA THR A 73 -0.62 -13.93 -31.51
C THR A 73 0.09 -15.16 -32.06
N SER A 74 -0.15 -15.46 -33.34
CA SER A 74 0.07 -16.78 -33.97
C SER A 74 1.52 -17.29 -34.03
N ASN A 75 2.49 -16.61 -33.42
CA ASN A 75 3.89 -17.04 -33.29
C ASN A 75 4.57 -16.54 -31.99
N ALA A 76 3.82 -16.06 -30.99
CA ALA A 76 4.38 -15.50 -29.77
C ALA A 76 4.66 -16.63 -28.74
N LEU A 77 5.92 -16.75 -28.32
CA LEU A 77 6.36 -17.65 -27.23
C LEU A 77 7.13 -16.84 -26.18
N ASP A 78 7.13 -17.29 -24.94
CA ASP A 78 7.76 -16.60 -23.82
C ASP A 78 8.74 -17.50 -23.04
N ARG A 79 9.41 -18.38 -23.78
CA ARG A 79 10.30 -19.43 -23.27
C ARG A 79 11.64 -18.84 -22.81
N VAL A 80 12.10 -19.26 -21.64
CA VAL A 80 13.44 -18.93 -21.11
C VAL A 80 14.39 -20.10 -21.33
N VAL A 81 15.41 -19.90 -22.16
CA VAL A 81 16.44 -20.91 -22.48
C VAL A 81 17.72 -20.57 -21.73
N TRP A 82 18.07 -21.39 -20.74
CA TRP A 82 19.29 -21.20 -19.92
C TRP A 82 20.58 -21.41 -20.74
N GLY A 83 21.59 -20.56 -20.52
CA GLY A 83 22.92 -20.67 -21.12
C GLY A 83 23.11 -19.93 -22.46
N ASP A 84 22.07 -19.33 -23.03
CA ASP A 84 22.16 -18.57 -24.28
C ASP A 84 22.48 -17.08 -24.00
N ALA A 85 23.78 -16.77 -23.88
CA ALA A 85 24.29 -15.46 -23.46
C ALA A 85 24.25 -14.37 -24.57
N ALA A 86 23.89 -14.71 -25.81
CA ALA A 86 23.96 -13.82 -26.96
C ALA A 86 22.63 -13.11 -27.31
N ALA A 87 21.58 -13.28 -26.48
CA ALA A 87 20.25 -12.72 -26.74
C ALA A 87 20.09 -11.28 -26.20
N THR A 88 19.26 -10.48 -26.89
CA THR A 88 18.88 -9.08 -26.54
C THR A 88 17.76 -8.99 -25.49
N SER A 89 17.40 -10.09 -24.85
CA SER A 89 16.37 -10.14 -23.80
C SER A 89 16.76 -11.27 -22.87
N ARG A 90 17.41 -10.92 -21.76
CA ARG A 90 18.00 -11.87 -20.83
C ARG A 90 17.23 -11.89 -19.53
N VAL A 91 17.19 -13.06 -18.91
CA VAL A 91 16.60 -13.31 -17.59
C VAL A 91 17.68 -13.91 -16.71
N VAL A 92 17.74 -13.49 -15.46
CA VAL A 92 18.61 -14.07 -14.45
C VAL A 92 17.77 -14.75 -13.37
N GLN A 93 18.21 -15.92 -12.94
CA GLN A 93 17.72 -16.60 -11.75
C GLN A 93 18.87 -16.71 -10.76
N VAL A 94 18.63 -16.27 -9.53
CA VAL A 94 19.55 -16.37 -8.40
C VAL A 94 18.90 -17.21 -7.32
N LYS A 95 19.54 -18.30 -6.93
CA LYS A 95 19.18 -19.06 -5.73
C LYS A 95 20.19 -18.78 -4.64
N VAL A 96 19.72 -18.16 -3.55
CA VAL A 96 20.55 -17.78 -2.41
C VAL A 96 20.74 -18.99 -1.51
N PRO A 97 21.98 -19.36 -1.13
CA PRO A 97 22.21 -20.50 -0.26
C PRO A 97 21.73 -20.21 1.17
N ARG A 98 21.36 -21.25 1.91
CA ARG A 98 20.82 -21.11 3.28
C ARG A 98 21.83 -20.50 4.25
N ASP A 99 23.11 -20.79 4.05
CA ASP A 99 24.26 -20.33 4.83
C ASP A 99 24.89 -19.04 4.27
N ALA A 100 24.24 -18.37 3.31
CA ALA A 100 24.69 -17.08 2.80
C ALA A 100 24.89 -16.07 3.93
N LYS A 101 26.02 -15.37 3.92
CA LYS A 101 26.24 -14.22 4.81
C LYS A 101 25.33 -13.07 4.40
N ALA A 102 24.70 -12.40 5.37
CA ALA A 102 23.98 -11.16 5.10
C ALA A 102 24.93 -10.09 4.55
N GLY A 103 24.47 -9.26 3.63
CA GLY A 103 25.27 -8.25 2.93
C GLY A 103 25.14 -8.33 1.40
N VAL A 104 25.93 -7.51 0.70
CA VAL A 104 25.89 -7.41 -0.77
C VAL A 104 26.88 -8.40 -1.40
N HIS A 105 26.38 -9.23 -2.31
CA HIS A 105 27.15 -10.19 -3.09
C HIS A 105 27.13 -9.81 -4.57
N SER A 106 28.30 -9.69 -5.20
CA SER A 106 28.41 -9.26 -6.60
C SER A 106 28.86 -10.38 -7.53
N PHE A 107 28.21 -10.48 -8.69
CA PHE A 107 28.44 -11.45 -9.76
C PHE A 107 28.59 -10.71 -11.10
N GLY A 108 29.65 -9.91 -11.26
CA GLY A 108 29.74 -8.94 -12.35
C GLY A 108 28.90 -7.70 -12.00
N ASP A 109 28.03 -7.29 -12.91
CA ASP A 109 27.15 -6.13 -12.72
C ASP A 109 25.86 -6.48 -11.97
N LEU A 110 25.62 -7.76 -11.69
CA LEU A 110 24.56 -8.20 -10.77
C LEU A 110 25.01 -8.09 -9.32
N ARG A 111 24.26 -7.36 -8.49
CA ARG A 111 24.44 -7.34 -7.02
C ARG A 111 23.20 -7.89 -6.33
N VAL A 112 23.42 -8.71 -5.29
CA VAL A 112 22.36 -9.34 -4.49
C VAL A 112 22.59 -8.96 -3.03
N LYS A 113 21.72 -8.11 -2.48
CA LYS A 113 21.67 -7.81 -1.04
C LYS A 113 20.92 -8.92 -0.33
N VAL A 114 21.67 -9.79 0.36
CA VAL A 114 21.10 -10.84 1.20
C VAL A 114 20.78 -10.27 2.58
N LEU A 115 19.51 -10.32 2.98
CA LEU A 115 19.06 -9.92 4.31
C LEU A 115 19.37 -11.03 5.33
N ASP A 116 19.46 -10.67 6.61
CA ASP A 116 19.71 -11.65 7.69
C ASP A 116 18.43 -12.39 8.12
N ARG A 117 17.71 -12.91 7.12
CA ARG A 117 16.45 -13.65 7.25
C ARG A 117 16.51 -14.89 6.38
N THR A 118 15.78 -15.93 6.76
CA THR A 118 15.74 -17.20 6.01
C THR A 118 14.31 -17.50 5.63
N ILE A 119 14.07 -17.68 4.34
CA ILE A 119 12.75 -18.08 3.85
C ILE A 119 12.49 -19.55 4.20
N THR A 120 11.26 -19.88 4.58
CA THR A 120 10.87 -21.26 4.86
C THR A 120 11.11 -22.15 3.63
N PRO A 121 11.72 -23.34 3.77
CA PRO A 121 11.87 -24.28 2.67
C PRO A 121 10.54 -24.62 2.01
N VAL A 122 10.51 -24.70 0.67
CA VAL A 122 9.30 -24.91 -0.13
C VAL A 122 8.41 -26.07 0.33
N ARG A 123 9.02 -27.17 0.80
CA ARG A 123 8.30 -28.37 1.29
C ARG A 123 7.55 -28.14 2.60
N GLU A 124 7.97 -27.16 3.39
CA GLU A 124 7.40 -26.84 4.70
C GLU A 124 6.31 -25.75 4.62
N ARG A 125 6.18 -25.08 3.46
CA ARG A 125 5.21 -24.00 3.25
C ARG A 125 3.78 -24.53 3.22
N SER A 126 2.88 -23.81 3.89
CA SER A 126 1.44 -24.12 3.97
C SER A 126 0.65 -23.76 2.71
N TYR A 127 1.23 -22.94 1.83
CA TYR A 127 0.61 -22.47 0.59
C TYR A 127 0.13 -23.63 -0.29
N TYR A 128 -1.16 -23.64 -0.62
CA TYR A 128 -1.81 -24.66 -1.44
C TYR A 128 -1.73 -24.31 -2.93
N LEU A 129 -0.59 -24.62 -3.55
CA LEU A 129 -0.41 -24.45 -5.00
C LEU A 129 -0.95 -25.67 -5.75
N ASP A 130 -1.85 -25.43 -6.72
CA ASP A 130 -2.38 -26.47 -7.59
C ASP A 130 -2.31 -26.09 -9.09
N LEU A 131 -1.29 -26.59 -9.79
CA LEU A 131 -1.14 -26.48 -11.25
C LEU A 131 -1.31 -27.85 -11.91
N TRP A 132 -2.40 -28.07 -12.66
CA TRP A 132 -2.74 -29.43 -13.10
C TRP A 132 -1.77 -30.03 -14.12
N GLN A 133 -1.41 -31.28 -13.88
CA GLN A 133 -0.42 -32.04 -14.64
C GLN A 133 -1.06 -32.89 -15.75
N HIS A 134 -0.43 -32.93 -16.92
CA HIS A 134 -0.91 -33.67 -18.10
C HIS A 134 0.13 -34.69 -18.60
N PRO A 135 0.11 -35.94 -18.10
CA PRO A 135 1.04 -37.00 -18.52
C PRO A 135 0.96 -37.34 -20.02
N TRP A 136 -0.25 -37.47 -20.59
CA TRP A 136 -0.41 -37.83 -22.00
C TRP A 136 0.17 -36.81 -22.98
N ALA A 137 0.17 -35.52 -22.64
CA ALA A 137 0.85 -34.49 -23.42
C ALA A 137 2.38 -34.71 -23.45
N VAL A 138 2.96 -35.21 -22.36
CA VAL A 138 4.36 -35.64 -22.31
C VAL A 138 4.60 -36.80 -23.25
N ALA A 139 3.83 -37.88 -23.13
CA ALA A 139 3.96 -39.05 -24.01
C ALA A 139 3.95 -38.68 -25.51
N ARG A 140 3.04 -37.77 -25.93
CA ARG A 140 3.01 -37.26 -27.32
C ARG A 140 4.29 -36.52 -27.68
N CYS A 141 4.69 -35.53 -26.89
CA CYS A 141 5.82 -34.66 -27.19
C CYS A 141 7.16 -35.42 -27.15
N SER A 142 7.33 -36.35 -26.22
CA SER A 142 8.52 -37.21 -26.09
C SER A 142 8.49 -38.42 -27.02
N LYS A 143 7.35 -38.70 -27.69
CA LYS A 143 7.13 -39.87 -28.55
C LYS A 143 7.34 -41.20 -27.81
N THR A 144 6.88 -41.27 -26.57
CA THR A 144 6.98 -42.46 -25.71
C THR A 144 5.62 -43.09 -25.49
N THR A 145 5.58 -44.39 -25.19
CA THR A 145 4.34 -45.05 -24.75
C THR A 145 3.92 -44.49 -23.38
N PRO A 146 2.64 -44.11 -23.16
CA PRO A 146 2.18 -43.64 -21.86
C PRO A 146 2.54 -44.62 -20.73
N PHE A 147 3.07 -44.07 -19.64
CA PHE A 147 3.52 -44.78 -18.43
C PHE A 147 4.59 -45.86 -18.65
N SER A 148 5.29 -45.85 -19.79
CA SER A 148 6.56 -46.59 -19.94
C SER A 148 7.67 -45.97 -19.10
N LYS A 149 8.77 -46.70 -18.89
CA LYS A 149 9.95 -46.18 -18.20
C LYS A 149 10.48 -44.90 -18.86
N GLU A 150 10.57 -44.90 -20.19
CA GLU A 150 11.03 -43.75 -20.98
C GLU A 150 10.10 -42.54 -20.82
N HIS A 151 8.80 -42.79 -20.64
CA HIS A 151 7.83 -41.73 -20.35
C HIS A 151 8.01 -41.14 -18.95
N TYR A 152 8.22 -41.98 -17.93
CA TYR A 152 8.54 -41.50 -16.58
C TYR A 152 9.86 -40.71 -16.55
N ASP A 153 10.88 -41.16 -17.29
CA ASP A 153 12.15 -40.44 -17.42
C ASP A 153 11.95 -39.06 -18.09
N ALA A 154 11.07 -38.96 -19.10
CA ALA A 154 10.72 -37.69 -19.73
C ALA A 154 9.88 -36.77 -18.82
N MET A 155 8.99 -37.32 -17.98
CA MET A 155 8.16 -36.53 -17.04
C MET A 155 8.94 -36.00 -15.84
N ARG A 156 9.95 -36.75 -15.36
CA ARG A 156 10.66 -36.45 -14.11
C ARG A 156 11.19 -35.00 -14.02
N PRO A 157 11.91 -34.45 -15.01
CA PRO A 157 12.40 -33.07 -14.92
C PRO A 157 11.27 -32.03 -14.80
N LEU A 158 10.11 -32.27 -15.44
CA LEU A 158 8.95 -31.39 -15.36
C LEU A 158 8.33 -31.42 -13.96
N TRP A 159 8.13 -32.62 -13.40
CA TRP A 159 7.51 -32.75 -12.06
C TRP A 159 8.45 -32.29 -10.95
N THR A 160 9.76 -32.49 -11.08
CA THR A 160 10.73 -31.92 -10.14
C THR A 160 10.78 -30.39 -10.21
N GLN A 161 10.68 -29.80 -11.41
CA GLN A 161 10.54 -28.34 -11.55
C GLN A 161 9.25 -27.85 -10.88
N LEU A 162 8.12 -28.50 -11.12
CA LEU A 162 6.85 -28.14 -10.50
C LEU A 162 6.88 -28.28 -8.97
N ALA A 163 7.49 -29.35 -8.45
CA ALA A 163 7.70 -29.55 -7.02
C ALA A 163 8.52 -28.43 -6.38
N SER A 164 9.49 -27.86 -7.11
CA SER A 164 10.32 -26.75 -6.62
C SER A 164 9.54 -25.44 -6.42
N LEU A 165 8.32 -25.33 -6.98
CA LEU A 165 7.40 -24.22 -6.76
C LEU A 165 6.48 -24.45 -5.55
N GLY A 166 6.49 -25.65 -4.96
CA GLY A 166 5.67 -25.99 -3.81
C GLY A 166 4.32 -26.59 -4.13
N GLN A 167 4.15 -27.15 -5.34
CA GLN A 167 2.95 -27.88 -5.78
C GLN A 167 2.48 -28.90 -4.73
N LYS A 168 1.26 -28.72 -4.24
CA LYS A 168 0.68 -29.55 -3.18
C LYS A 168 -0.19 -30.68 -3.68
N VAL A 169 -0.59 -30.66 -4.95
CA VAL A 169 -1.62 -31.54 -5.51
C VAL A 169 -1.08 -32.36 -6.68
N ILE A 170 -1.32 -33.66 -6.65
CA ILE A 170 -1.07 -34.60 -7.75
C ILE A 170 -2.38 -34.77 -8.52
N THR A 171 -2.39 -34.37 -9.79
CA THR A 171 -3.56 -34.53 -10.67
C THR A 171 -3.63 -35.96 -11.17
N THR A 172 -4.75 -36.63 -10.92
CA THR A 172 -5.01 -38.00 -11.38
C THR A 172 -6.36 -38.09 -12.07
N THR A 173 -6.51 -39.05 -12.99
CA THR A 173 -7.78 -39.30 -13.67
C THR A 173 -8.30 -40.70 -13.36
N ILE A 174 -9.50 -40.75 -12.78
CA ILE A 174 -10.18 -41.99 -12.38
C ILE A 174 -11.22 -42.43 -13.41
N VAL A 175 -11.40 -41.65 -14.46
CA VAL A 175 -12.25 -41.97 -15.61
C VAL A 175 -11.60 -41.46 -16.88
N ARG A 176 -12.02 -41.99 -18.01
CA ARG A 176 -11.58 -41.54 -19.32
C ARG A 176 -12.26 -40.22 -19.70
N PHE A 177 -11.47 -39.27 -20.18
CA PHE A 177 -11.89 -37.94 -20.63
C PHE A 177 -12.73 -37.15 -19.61
N PRO A 178 -12.23 -36.93 -18.38
CA PRO A 178 -12.98 -36.21 -17.35
C PRO A 178 -13.35 -34.77 -17.76
N TRP A 179 -12.54 -34.14 -18.61
CA TRP A 179 -12.83 -32.83 -19.23
C TRP A 179 -13.13 -32.95 -20.73
N SER A 180 -13.76 -34.04 -21.15
CA SER A 180 -13.94 -34.35 -22.57
C SER A 180 -12.58 -34.31 -23.31
N ARG A 181 -12.56 -33.78 -24.53
CA ARG A 181 -11.33 -33.53 -25.30
C ARG A 181 -11.04 -32.04 -25.39
N GLN A 182 -11.13 -31.34 -24.24
CA GLN A 182 -10.87 -29.90 -24.18
C GLN A 182 -9.42 -29.52 -24.50
N CYS A 183 -8.48 -30.45 -24.36
CA CYS A 183 -7.06 -30.28 -24.66
C CYS A 183 -6.68 -31.00 -25.97
N CYS A 184 -5.50 -30.67 -26.52
CA CYS A 184 -4.97 -31.35 -27.72
C CYS A 184 -4.89 -32.86 -27.50
N ASP A 185 -4.41 -33.24 -26.32
CA ASP A 185 -4.34 -34.60 -25.84
C ASP A 185 -5.54 -34.87 -24.91
N GLY A 186 -6.23 -35.99 -25.10
CA GLY A 186 -7.30 -36.39 -24.19
C GLY A 186 -6.72 -37.11 -22.98
N TYR A 187 -7.17 -36.76 -21.78
CA TYR A 187 -6.83 -37.50 -20.57
C TYR A 187 -7.47 -38.89 -20.61
N GLU A 188 -6.65 -39.94 -20.70
CA GLU A 188 -7.14 -41.31 -20.48
C GLU A 188 -7.35 -41.57 -18.98
N THR A 189 -7.84 -42.76 -18.64
CA THR A 189 -7.99 -43.16 -17.23
C THR A 189 -6.71 -43.78 -16.68
N MET A 190 -6.37 -43.46 -15.42
CA MET A 190 -5.35 -44.17 -14.64
C MET A 190 -5.94 -45.35 -13.87
N VAL A 191 -7.27 -45.44 -13.78
CA VAL A 191 -7.99 -46.56 -13.16
C VAL A 191 -8.86 -47.24 -14.20
N ARG A 192 -8.64 -48.53 -14.46
CA ARG A 192 -9.51 -49.26 -15.40
C ARG A 192 -10.71 -49.81 -14.66
N HIS A 193 -11.89 -49.52 -15.18
CA HIS A 193 -13.15 -50.05 -14.67
C HIS A 193 -13.54 -51.25 -15.52
N ILE A 194 -13.59 -52.44 -14.91
CA ILE A 194 -13.83 -53.70 -15.61
C ILE A 194 -15.12 -54.30 -15.08
N LYS A 195 -16.08 -54.54 -15.97
CA LYS A 195 -17.33 -55.23 -15.63
C LYS A 195 -17.23 -56.68 -16.06
N ALA A 196 -17.30 -57.60 -15.09
CA ALA A 196 -17.28 -59.03 -15.33
C ALA A 196 -18.59 -59.53 -15.95
N GLU A 197 -18.59 -60.75 -16.50
CA GLU A 197 -19.78 -61.36 -17.13
C GLU A 197 -20.94 -61.57 -16.15
N ASP A 198 -20.64 -61.76 -14.85
CA ASP A 198 -21.64 -61.88 -13.79
C ASP A 198 -22.21 -60.53 -13.31
N GLY A 199 -21.75 -59.42 -13.90
CA GLY A 199 -22.17 -58.07 -13.59
C GLY A 199 -21.41 -57.40 -12.44
N SER A 200 -20.46 -58.09 -11.80
CA SER A 200 -19.59 -57.52 -10.76
C SER A 200 -18.54 -56.56 -11.36
N TRP A 201 -18.06 -55.63 -10.53
CA TRP A 201 -17.04 -54.66 -10.91
C TRP A 201 -15.68 -55.04 -10.33
N THR A 202 -14.63 -54.90 -11.14
CA THR A 202 -13.23 -54.97 -10.74
C THR A 202 -12.52 -53.69 -11.20
N PHE A 203 -11.66 -53.15 -10.36
CA PHE A 203 -10.91 -51.93 -10.65
C PHE A 203 -9.42 -52.22 -10.64
N ASP A 204 -8.72 -51.75 -11.68
CA ASP A 204 -7.27 -51.86 -11.79
C ASP A 204 -6.61 -50.51 -11.58
N TYR A 205 -5.92 -50.39 -10.45
CA TYR A 205 -5.22 -49.19 -9.99
C TYR A 205 -3.74 -49.15 -10.38
N THR A 206 -3.22 -50.10 -11.18
CA THR A 206 -1.78 -50.22 -11.44
C THR A 206 -1.15 -48.92 -11.92
N ILE A 207 -1.74 -48.27 -12.94
CA ILE A 207 -1.22 -47.00 -13.47
C ILE A 207 -1.37 -45.86 -12.45
N PHE A 208 -2.50 -45.83 -11.73
CA PHE A 208 -2.75 -44.84 -10.68
C PHE A 208 -1.68 -44.91 -9.59
N ASP A 209 -1.40 -46.11 -9.07
CA ASP A 209 -0.42 -46.34 -8.02
C ASP A 209 1.00 -45.98 -8.47
N GLU A 210 1.42 -46.50 -9.62
CA GLU A 210 2.75 -46.21 -10.18
C GLU A 210 2.94 -44.71 -10.41
N TYR A 211 1.92 -44.02 -10.93
CA TYR A 211 1.98 -42.59 -11.19
C TYR A 211 2.02 -41.76 -9.90
N VAL A 212 1.19 -42.09 -8.90
CA VAL A 212 1.18 -41.38 -7.61
C VAL A 212 2.53 -41.56 -6.90
N GLU A 213 3.07 -42.79 -6.85
CA GLU A 213 4.39 -43.05 -6.27
C GLU A 213 5.50 -42.31 -7.02
N PHE A 214 5.44 -42.29 -8.35
CA PHE A 214 6.35 -41.51 -9.18
C PHE A 214 6.28 -40.01 -8.90
N ALA A 215 5.07 -39.43 -8.82
CA ALA A 215 4.86 -38.01 -8.54
C ALA A 215 5.38 -37.63 -7.15
N LEU A 216 5.09 -38.45 -6.12
CA LEU A 216 5.66 -38.32 -4.78
C LEU A 216 7.19 -38.39 -4.80
N SER A 217 7.78 -39.31 -5.59
CA SER A 217 9.25 -39.42 -5.74
C SER A 217 9.89 -38.18 -6.37
N CYS A 218 9.12 -37.43 -7.18
CA CYS A 218 9.55 -36.15 -7.76
C CYS A 218 9.40 -34.98 -6.78
N GLY A 219 8.73 -35.19 -5.65
CA GLY A 219 8.48 -34.19 -4.61
C GLY A 219 7.13 -33.48 -4.71
N LEU A 220 6.20 -33.93 -5.56
CA LEU A 220 4.82 -33.43 -5.60
C LEU A 220 4.02 -33.95 -4.40
N GLY A 221 2.94 -33.25 -4.05
CA GLY A 221 1.99 -33.68 -3.03
C GLY A 221 2.06 -32.85 -1.74
N PRO A 222 1.38 -33.29 -0.65
CA PRO A 222 0.91 -34.66 -0.45
C PRO A 222 -0.49 -34.97 -1.02
N TYR A 223 -1.26 -33.98 -1.47
CA TYR A 223 -2.65 -34.19 -1.88
C TYR A 223 -2.75 -34.87 -3.25
N ILE A 224 -3.79 -35.66 -3.45
CA ILE A 224 -4.10 -36.35 -4.71
C ILE A 224 -5.50 -35.95 -5.13
N ALA A 225 -5.64 -35.23 -6.25
CA ALA A 225 -6.93 -34.84 -6.79
C ALA A 225 -7.36 -35.82 -7.88
N CYS A 226 -8.52 -36.45 -7.69
CA CYS A 226 -9.06 -37.49 -8.56
C CYS A 226 -10.21 -36.98 -9.43
N TYR A 227 -9.94 -36.76 -10.71
CA TYR A 227 -10.89 -36.24 -11.69
C TYR A 227 -11.48 -37.36 -12.58
N SER A 228 -12.79 -37.46 -12.76
CA SER A 228 -13.85 -36.88 -11.94
C SER A 228 -15.05 -37.81 -11.98
N ILE A 229 -15.79 -37.90 -10.87
CA ILE A 229 -17.06 -38.62 -10.84
C ILE A 229 -18.19 -37.85 -11.53
N CYS A 230 -17.97 -36.56 -11.86
CA CYS A 230 -18.86 -35.73 -12.67
C CYS A 230 -18.20 -35.29 -13.99
N PRO A 231 -17.83 -36.22 -14.89
CA PRO A 231 -17.12 -35.88 -16.11
C PRO A 231 -17.94 -34.95 -17.00
N TRP A 232 -17.25 -34.17 -17.84
CA TRP A 232 -17.87 -33.38 -18.90
C TRP A 232 -18.55 -34.32 -19.93
N ASP A 233 -19.36 -33.76 -20.85
CA ASP A 233 -20.18 -34.54 -21.81
C ASP A 233 -21.36 -35.30 -21.18
N GLU A 234 -22.10 -34.61 -20.31
CA GLU A 234 -23.31 -35.10 -19.61
C GLU A 234 -23.07 -36.37 -18.77
N GLY A 235 -21.94 -36.42 -18.06
CA GLY A 235 -21.63 -37.56 -17.19
C GLY A 235 -21.30 -38.84 -17.96
N ARG A 236 -20.68 -38.71 -19.15
CA ARG A 236 -20.25 -39.87 -19.93
C ARG A 236 -19.14 -40.62 -19.20
N ILE A 237 -19.36 -41.90 -18.98
CA ILE A 237 -18.44 -42.82 -18.30
C ILE A 237 -18.08 -43.98 -19.22
N TRP A 238 -16.95 -44.63 -18.94
CA TRP A 238 -16.36 -45.68 -19.77
C TRP A 238 -15.96 -46.89 -18.94
N TRP A 239 -16.09 -48.10 -19.50
CA TRP A 239 -15.60 -49.33 -18.89
C TRP A 239 -15.17 -50.37 -19.93
N ASP A 240 -14.46 -51.39 -19.46
CA ASP A 240 -14.11 -52.57 -20.24
C ASP A 240 -14.92 -53.79 -19.79
N GLU A 241 -15.20 -54.70 -20.71
CA GLU A 241 -15.75 -56.03 -20.49
C GLU A 241 -14.79 -57.08 -21.08
N PRO A 242 -14.85 -58.35 -20.65
CA PRO A 242 -14.12 -59.43 -21.30
C PRO A 242 -14.37 -59.43 -22.83
N GLY A 243 -13.30 -59.24 -23.61
CA GLY A 243 -13.35 -59.19 -25.07
C GLY A 243 -13.92 -57.90 -25.68
N LYS A 244 -14.42 -56.93 -24.90
CA LYS A 244 -14.94 -55.65 -25.40
C LYS A 244 -14.36 -54.48 -24.61
N LYS A 245 -13.64 -53.57 -25.29
CA LYS A 245 -13.08 -52.38 -24.64
C LYS A 245 -13.96 -51.15 -24.85
N ASN A 246 -13.84 -50.16 -23.99
CA ASN A 246 -14.44 -48.83 -24.16
C ASN A 246 -15.96 -48.83 -24.33
N GLN A 247 -16.66 -49.65 -23.55
CA GLN A 247 -18.10 -49.51 -23.39
C GLN A 247 -18.38 -48.15 -22.73
N THR A 248 -19.53 -47.54 -23.02
CA THR A 248 -19.86 -46.19 -22.51
C THR A 248 -21.34 -46.01 -22.25
N MET A 249 -21.65 -45.17 -21.26
CA MET A 249 -23.00 -44.71 -20.97
C MET A 249 -22.96 -43.28 -20.44
N ARG A 250 -24.11 -42.59 -20.47
CA ARG A 250 -24.30 -41.32 -19.77
C ARG A 250 -25.07 -41.59 -18.49
N ALA A 251 -24.53 -41.12 -17.37
CA ALA A 251 -25.17 -41.28 -16.08
C ALA A 251 -25.12 -39.95 -15.34
N LYS A 252 -26.29 -39.40 -15.02
CA LYS A 252 -26.40 -38.11 -14.32
C LYS A 252 -26.30 -38.32 -12.80
N PRO A 253 -25.57 -37.49 -12.04
CA PRO A 253 -25.60 -37.54 -10.57
C PRO A 253 -27.03 -37.60 -10.02
N GLY A 254 -27.30 -38.56 -9.14
CA GLY A 254 -28.62 -38.82 -8.56
C GLY A 254 -29.50 -39.81 -9.32
N SER A 255 -29.10 -40.26 -10.53
CA SER A 255 -29.76 -41.36 -11.24
C SER A 255 -29.33 -42.73 -10.68
N LYS A 256 -30.17 -43.76 -10.91
CA LYS A 256 -29.85 -45.13 -10.51
C LYS A 256 -28.62 -45.65 -11.24
N GLU A 257 -28.48 -45.34 -12.53
CA GLU A 257 -27.36 -45.73 -13.37
C GLU A 257 -26.03 -45.14 -12.86
N TYR A 258 -26.08 -43.91 -12.33
CA TYR A 258 -24.93 -43.25 -11.73
C TYR A 258 -24.51 -43.91 -10.42
N GLU A 259 -25.48 -44.20 -9.55
CA GLU A 259 -25.21 -44.90 -8.30
C GLU A 259 -24.69 -46.33 -8.55
N ASP A 260 -25.32 -47.09 -9.46
CA ASP A 260 -24.94 -48.47 -9.80
C ASP A 260 -23.52 -48.58 -10.37
N TYR A 261 -22.98 -47.50 -10.97
CA TYR A 261 -21.61 -47.44 -11.46
C TYR A 261 -20.63 -46.91 -10.42
N TRP A 262 -20.93 -45.78 -9.79
CA TRP A 262 -19.97 -45.08 -8.91
C TRP A 262 -19.92 -45.61 -7.49
N ALA A 263 -21.03 -46.14 -6.94
CA ALA A 263 -21.05 -46.70 -5.59
C ALA A 263 -20.02 -47.84 -5.40
N PRO A 264 -19.97 -48.90 -6.26
CA PRO A 264 -18.99 -49.97 -6.09
C PRO A 264 -17.56 -49.47 -6.25
N PHE A 265 -17.32 -48.55 -7.18
CA PHE A 265 -16.01 -47.94 -7.36
C PHE A 265 -15.55 -47.15 -6.14
N LEU A 266 -16.36 -46.21 -5.66
CA LEU A 266 -15.97 -45.34 -4.55
C LEU A 266 -15.72 -46.13 -3.26
N ALA A 267 -16.50 -47.19 -3.01
CA ALA A 267 -16.28 -48.06 -1.86
C ALA A 267 -14.96 -48.84 -1.97
N ASP A 268 -14.67 -49.41 -3.14
CA ASP A 268 -13.42 -50.14 -3.40
C ASP A 268 -12.20 -49.21 -3.40
N PHE A 269 -12.31 -48.04 -4.04
CA PHE A 269 -11.27 -47.03 -4.09
C PHE A 269 -10.94 -46.49 -2.70
N ALA A 270 -11.95 -46.22 -1.87
CA ALA A 270 -11.74 -45.83 -0.47
C ALA A 270 -10.96 -46.89 0.32
N LYS A 271 -11.24 -48.17 0.07
CA LYS A 271 -10.49 -49.29 0.68
C LYS A 271 -9.05 -49.33 0.18
N HIS A 272 -8.85 -49.28 -1.14
CA HIS A 272 -7.52 -49.24 -1.78
C HIS A 272 -6.66 -48.10 -1.23
N LEU A 273 -7.20 -46.88 -1.18
CA LEU A 273 -6.50 -45.71 -0.65
C LEU A 273 -6.13 -45.86 0.83
N LYS A 274 -6.94 -46.54 1.65
CA LYS A 274 -6.61 -46.83 3.05
C LYS A 274 -5.46 -47.82 3.17
N GLU A 275 -5.44 -48.85 2.32
CA GLU A 275 -4.35 -49.83 2.26
C GLU A 275 -3.03 -49.17 1.83
N LYS A 276 -3.08 -48.20 0.92
CA LYS A 276 -1.91 -47.40 0.50
C LYS A 276 -1.51 -46.29 1.48
N GLY A 277 -2.37 -45.96 2.45
CA GLY A 277 -2.16 -44.83 3.37
C GLY A 277 -2.39 -43.46 2.75
N TRP A 278 -3.12 -43.37 1.63
CA TRP A 278 -3.38 -42.14 0.86
C TRP A 278 -4.78 -41.56 1.08
N PHE A 279 -5.65 -42.26 1.81
CA PHE A 279 -7.06 -41.87 2.01
C PHE A 279 -7.23 -40.44 2.52
N GLU A 280 -6.47 -40.04 3.55
CA GLU A 280 -6.54 -38.70 4.16
C GLU A 280 -5.96 -37.58 3.27
N TYR A 281 -5.32 -37.91 2.15
CA TYR A 281 -4.73 -36.93 1.24
C TYR A 281 -5.45 -36.88 -0.10
N THR A 282 -6.44 -37.74 -0.30
CA THR A 282 -7.13 -37.85 -1.59
C THR A 282 -8.42 -37.04 -1.60
N THR A 283 -8.60 -36.21 -2.62
CA THR A 283 -9.83 -35.48 -2.91
C THR A 283 -10.51 -36.07 -4.14
N VAL A 284 -11.82 -36.27 -4.08
CA VAL A 284 -12.64 -36.44 -5.27
C VAL A 284 -12.92 -35.05 -5.82
N ALA A 285 -12.42 -34.78 -7.02
CA ALA A 285 -12.37 -33.43 -7.56
C ALA A 285 -13.40 -33.19 -8.68
N PHE A 286 -14.04 -32.03 -8.63
CA PHE A 286 -15.01 -31.58 -9.61
C PHE A 286 -14.59 -30.26 -10.26
N ASP A 287 -15.00 -30.14 -11.51
CA ASP A 287 -15.07 -28.88 -12.25
C ASP A 287 -16.46 -28.24 -12.08
N GLU A 288 -16.71 -27.05 -12.62
CA GLU A 288 -17.97 -26.33 -12.34
C GLU A 288 -19.23 -27.15 -12.70
N ARG A 289 -20.06 -27.45 -11.70
CA ARG A 289 -21.37 -28.11 -11.85
C ARG A 289 -22.47 -27.35 -11.13
N GLY A 290 -23.72 -27.67 -11.48
CA GLY A 290 -24.89 -27.13 -10.79
C GLY A 290 -24.93 -27.58 -9.32
N PRO A 291 -25.51 -26.79 -8.39
CA PRO A 291 -25.66 -27.16 -6.99
C PRO A 291 -26.28 -28.54 -6.76
N ASP A 292 -27.35 -28.87 -7.49
CA ASP A 292 -28.08 -30.13 -7.34
C ASP A 292 -27.24 -31.34 -7.75
N GLU A 293 -26.51 -31.23 -8.86
CA GLU A 293 -25.62 -32.29 -9.35
C GLU A 293 -24.44 -32.50 -8.41
N THR A 294 -23.85 -31.40 -7.94
CA THR A 294 -22.75 -31.41 -6.97
C THR A 294 -23.21 -32.05 -5.66
N LYS A 295 -24.42 -31.69 -5.19
CA LYS A 295 -25.01 -32.26 -3.99
C LYS A 295 -25.27 -33.76 -4.14
N ALA A 296 -25.85 -34.19 -5.25
CA ALA A 296 -26.13 -35.61 -5.49
C ALA A 296 -24.85 -36.45 -5.53
N ALA A 297 -23.78 -35.94 -6.16
CA ALA A 297 -22.48 -36.60 -6.17
C ALA A 297 -21.83 -36.64 -4.78
N ALA A 298 -21.88 -35.54 -4.03
CA ALA A 298 -21.36 -35.46 -2.66
C ALA A 298 -22.13 -36.37 -1.69
N ASP A 299 -23.46 -36.45 -1.80
CA ASP A 299 -24.29 -37.31 -0.97
C ASP A 299 -23.98 -38.79 -1.24
N LEU A 300 -23.77 -39.18 -2.51
CA LEU A 300 -23.29 -40.53 -2.83
C LEU A 300 -21.93 -40.80 -2.19
N LEU A 301 -20.97 -39.88 -2.36
CA LEU A 301 -19.62 -40.01 -1.80
C LEU A 301 -19.66 -40.24 -0.28
N ARG A 302 -20.42 -39.41 0.44
CA ARG A 302 -20.59 -39.53 1.90
C ARG A 302 -21.25 -40.85 2.31
N LYS A 303 -22.19 -41.35 1.50
CA LYS A 303 -22.88 -42.62 1.74
C LYS A 303 -21.95 -43.82 1.60
N VAL A 304 -21.12 -43.86 0.56
CA VAL A 304 -20.37 -45.07 0.17
C VAL A 304 -18.89 -45.04 0.57
N ALA A 305 -18.32 -43.86 0.75
CA ALA A 305 -16.91 -43.64 1.11
C ALA A 305 -16.80 -42.52 2.16
N PRO A 306 -17.41 -42.69 3.36
CA PRO A 306 -17.38 -41.67 4.40
C PRO A 306 -15.93 -41.33 4.80
N GLY A 307 -15.62 -40.03 4.83
CA GLY A 307 -14.30 -39.50 5.14
C GLY A 307 -13.43 -39.17 3.92
N LEU A 308 -13.79 -39.63 2.71
CA LEU A 308 -13.08 -39.22 1.50
C LEU A 308 -13.42 -37.77 1.17
N ARG A 309 -12.39 -36.95 0.93
CA ARG A 309 -12.53 -35.49 0.82
C ARG A 309 -13.05 -35.04 -0.53
N LEU A 310 -13.59 -33.83 -0.55
CA LEU A 310 -14.19 -33.21 -1.72
C LEU A 310 -13.45 -31.95 -2.15
N GLU A 311 -13.17 -31.84 -3.44
CA GLU A 311 -12.58 -30.65 -4.04
C GLU A 311 -13.46 -30.12 -5.17
N LEU A 312 -13.69 -28.80 -5.18
CA LEU A 312 -14.58 -28.16 -6.15
C LEU A 312 -13.97 -26.87 -6.67
N SER A 313 -13.85 -26.75 -7.99
CA SER A 313 -13.65 -25.47 -8.67
C SER A 313 -15.02 -24.88 -9.04
N GLY A 314 -15.24 -23.62 -8.67
CA GLY A 314 -16.57 -23.01 -8.68
C GLY A 314 -16.58 -21.58 -9.20
N ASN A 315 -17.65 -21.22 -9.91
CA ASN A 315 -17.96 -19.87 -10.39
C ASN A 315 -19.23 -19.27 -9.76
N ARG A 316 -19.73 -19.88 -8.67
CA ARG A 316 -20.94 -19.45 -7.95
C ARG A 316 -20.60 -19.00 -6.53
N ALA A 317 -21.50 -18.25 -5.91
CA ALA A 317 -21.38 -17.92 -4.49
C ALA A 317 -21.43 -19.20 -3.64
N MET A 318 -20.66 -19.22 -2.54
CA MET A 318 -20.59 -20.38 -1.65
C MET A 318 -21.93 -20.78 -1.03
N SER A 319 -22.84 -19.82 -0.85
CA SER A 319 -24.22 -20.09 -0.39
C SER A 319 -24.97 -21.06 -1.31
N ALA A 320 -24.59 -21.16 -2.60
CA ALA A 320 -25.17 -22.15 -3.51
C ALA A 320 -24.77 -23.59 -3.16
N PHE A 321 -23.73 -23.80 -2.35
CA PHE A 321 -23.20 -25.11 -1.97
C PHE A 321 -23.34 -25.38 -0.46
N GLU A 322 -24.27 -24.70 0.21
CA GLU A 322 -24.57 -24.93 1.62
C GLU A 322 -25.01 -26.40 1.85
N GLY A 323 -24.46 -27.03 2.88
CA GLY A 323 -24.67 -28.47 3.15
C GLY A 323 -23.80 -29.42 2.32
N ILE A 324 -23.03 -28.91 1.35
CA ILE A 324 -21.97 -29.67 0.64
C ILE A 324 -20.61 -29.47 1.31
N ASP A 325 -20.30 -28.24 1.75
CA ASP A 325 -19.08 -27.89 2.51
C ASP A 325 -17.81 -28.61 1.98
N PRO A 326 -17.38 -28.38 0.73
CA PRO A 326 -16.22 -29.07 0.16
C PRO A 326 -14.95 -28.80 0.98
N ASP A 327 -14.07 -29.80 1.13
CA ASP A 327 -12.80 -29.69 1.86
C ASP A 327 -11.86 -28.66 1.22
N VAL A 328 -11.85 -28.59 -0.11
CA VAL A 328 -11.13 -27.59 -0.90
C VAL A 328 -12.10 -26.92 -1.86
N TYR A 329 -12.17 -25.60 -1.83
CA TYR A 329 -12.98 -24.82 -2.77
C TYR A 329 -12.13 -23.76 -3.47
N SER A 330 -12.11 -23.78 -4.80
CA SER A 330 -11.40 -22.82 -5.62
C SER A 330 -12.38 -21.91 -6.35
N GLN A 331 -12.40 -20.62 -5.99
CA GLN A 331 -13.29 -19.63 -6.60
C GLN A 331 -12.69 -19.03 -7.87
N SER A 332 -13.46 -18.94 -8.95
CA SER A 332 -13.10 -18.15 -10.13
C SER A 332 -12.87 -16.69 -9.74
N MET A 333 -11.72 -16.12 -10.13
CA MET A 333 -11.34 -14.75 -9.76
C MET A 333 -12.39 -13.69 -10.15
N GLU A 334 -13.02 -13.82 -11.33
CA GLU A 334 -14.07 -12.90 -11.81
C GLU A 334 -15.32 -12.91 -10.93
N HIS A 335 -15.52 -13.98 -10.17
CA HIS A 335 -16.69 -14.22 -9.34
C HIS A 335 -16.40 -13.97 -7.85
N ILE A 336 -15.23 -13.44 -7.49
CA ILE A 336 -14.94 -13.00 -6.12
C ILE A 336 -15.81 -11.78 -5.78
N THR A 337 -16.72 -11.96 -4.82
CA THR A 337 -17.60 -10.91 -4.30
C THR A 337 -17.15 -10.47 -2.91
N LYS A 338 -17.79 -9.43 -2.37
CA LYS A 338 -17.56 -9.01 -0.98
C LYS A 338 -17.94 -10.13 0.01
N ASP A 339 -19.04 -10.84 -0.27
CA ASP A 339 -19.57 -11.88 0.61
C ASP A 339 -18.65 -13.11 0.65
N PHE A 340 -17.94 -13.38 -0.45
CA PHE A 340 -16.98 -14.47 -0.54
C PHE A 340 -15.89 -14.39 0.54
N PHE A 341 -15.42 -13.18 0.90
CA PHE A 341 -14.44 -13.00 1.99
C PHE A 341 -14.98 -13.42 3.36
N ALA A 342 -16.27 -13.21 3.63
CA ALA A 342 -16.89 -13.68 4.87
C ALA A 342 -16.97 -15.22 4.90
N ASP A 343 -17.23 -15.85 3.75
CA ASP A 343 -17.29 -17.30 3.64
C ASP A 343 -15.91 -17.96 3.78
N VAL A 344 -14.84 -17.31 3.31
CA VAL A 344 -13.46 -17.75 3.53
C VAL A 344 -13.17 -17.87 5.04
N ALA A 345 -13.55 -16.86 5.83
CA ALA A 345 -13.36 -16.90 7.29
C ALA A 345 -14.13 -18.06 7.95
N LYS A 346 -15.38 -18.29 7.53
CA LYS A 346 -16.21 -19.41 8.03
C LYS A 346 -15.58 -20.78 7.68
N ARG A 347 -15.09 -20.94 6.45
CA ARG A 347 -14.44 -22.17 5.98
C ARG A 347 -13.16 -22.44 6.76
N ARG A 348 -12.33 -21.41 6.97
CA ARG A 348 -11.11 -21.52 7.77
C ARG A 348 -11.39 -21.95 9.22
N ALA A 349 -12.45 -21.44 9.84
CA ALA A 349 -12.85 -21.86 11.19
C ALA A 349 -13.25 -23.35 11.28
N LYS A 350 -13.68 -23.95 10.17
CA LYS A 350 -13.93 -25.40 10.04
C LYS A 350 -12.70 -26.21 9.62
N GLY A 351 -11.54 -25.58 9.42
CA GLY A 351 -10.33 -26.22 8.90
C GLY A 351 -10.35 -26.54 7.39
N LEU A 352 -11.31 -25.98 6.66
CA LEU A 352 -11.46 -26.21 5.21
C LEU A 352 -10.59 -25.21 4.43
N LYS A 353 -10.09 -25.65 3.27
CA LYS A 353 -9.20 -24.85 2.42
C LYS A 353 -9.96 -24.05 1.38
N THR A 354 -9.55 -22.81 1.15
CA THR A 354 -10.13 -21.93 0.14
C THR A 354 -9.04 -21.36 -0.73
N THR A 355 -9.11 -21.61 -2.04
CA THR A 355 -8.20 -21.06 -3.04
C THR A 355 -8.99 -20.23 -4.03
N TYR A 356 -8.29 -19.64 -5.00
CA TYR A 356 -8.92 -19.08 -6.18
C TYR A 356 -8.15 -19.51 -7.43
N TYR A 357 -8.79 -19.36 -8.59
CA TYR A 357 -8.17 -19.69 -9.86
C TYR A 357 -8.42 -18.63 -10.94
N VAL A 358 -7.55 -18.68 -11.95
CA VAL A 358 -7.74 -18.06 -13.26
C VAL A 358 -7.66 -19.13 -14.35
N CYS A 359 -8.35 -18.91 -15.46
CA CYS A 359 -8.38 -19.82 -16.61
C CYS A 359 -8.36 -18.99 -17.90
N ASN A 360 -9.12 -19.37 -18.93
CA ASN A 360 -9.34 -18.54 -20.11
C ASN A 360 -10.06 -17.20 -19.81
N SER A 361 -10.45 -16.97 -18.55
CA SER A 361 -10.83 -15.67 -17.99
C SER A 361 -10.28 -15.51 -16.56
N PRO A 362 -10.13 -14.28 -16.02
CA PRO A 362 -10.29 -13.00 -16.71
C PRO A 362 -9.19 -12.74 -17.73
N LEU A 363 -9.34 -11.68 -18.54
CA LEU A 363 -8.27 -11.21 -19.44
C LEU A 363 -7.03 -10.74 -18.68
N SER A 364 -7.22 -10.19 -17.49
CA SER A 364 -6.19 -9.70 -16.57
C SER A 364 -6.76 -9.68 -15.14
N PRO A 365 -5.97 -9.97 -14.10
CA PRO A 365 -4.65 -10.59 -14.19
C PRO A 365 -4.77 -12.05 -14.65
N ASN A 366 -3.82 -12.48 -15.48
CA ASN A 366 -3.71 -13.84 -15.93
C ASN A 366 -2.25 -14.19 -16.26
N THR A 367 -2.05 -15.35 -16.87
CA THR A 367 -0.77 -15.89 -17.32
C THR A 367 -0.92 -16.33 -18.78
N PHE A 368 -1.50 -15.48 -19.62
CA PHE A 368 -1.44 -15.66 -21.07
C PHE A 368 -0.08 -15.18 -21.60
N VAL A 369 0.36 -15.63 -22.77
CA VAL A 369 1.65 -15.20 -23.35
C VAL A 369 1.75 -13.66 -23.44
N PHE A 370 0.62 -12.98 -23.65
CA PHE A 370 0.55 -11.52 -23.71
C PHE A 370 0.30 -10.82 -22.36
N SER A 371 0.09 -11.56 -21.26
CA SER A 371 -0.02 -11.00 -19.92
C SER A 371 1.29 -10.31 -19.53
N SER A 372 1.20 -9.23 -18.77
CA SER A 372 2.38 -8.64 -18.15
C SER A 372 3.05 -9.68 -17.25
N PRO A 373 4.39 -9.82 -17.26
CA PRO A 373 5.09 -10.74 -16.36
C PRO A 373 4.75 -10.50 -14.88
N ASP A 374 4.51 -9.24 -14.47
CA ASP A 374 4.14 -8.88 -13.10
C ASP A 374 2.75 -9.43 -12.66
N GLU A 375 1.89 -9.84 -13.60
CA GLU A 375 0.62 -10.51 -13.26
C GLU A 375 0.88 -11.86 -12.59
N GLY A 376 1.93 -12.59 -13.01
CA GLY A 376 2.34 -13.83 -12.35
C GLY A 376 2.73 -13.60 -10.89
N TYR A 377 3.49 -12.53 -10.61
CA TYR A 377 3.85 -12.13 -9.26
C TYR A 377 2.61 -11.83 -8.41
N TYR A 378 1.68 -11.04 -8.96
CA TYR A 378 0.40 -10.73 -8.31
C TYR A 378 -0.39 -12.00 -7.97
N LEU A 379 -0.52 -12.93 -8.92
CA LEU A 379 -1.29 -14.16 -8.71
C LEU A 379 -0.68 -15.07 -7.62
N GLY A 380 0.64 -15.09 -7.50
CA GLY A 380 1.33 -15.83 -6.44
C GLY A 380 1.11 -15.22 -5.06
N LEU A 381 1.19 -13.88 -4.93
CA LEU A 381 1.09 -13.17 -3.65
C LEU A 381 -0.36 -12.93 -3.18
N TYR A 382 -1.29 -12.75 -4.11
CA TYR A 382 -2.66 -12.34 -3.79
C TYR A 382 -3.39 -13.27 -2.78
N PRO A 383 -3.29 -14.62 -2.84
CA PRO A 383 -3.96 -15.49 -1.87
C PRO A 383 -3.70 -15.12 -0.43
N VAL A 384 -2.43 -15.00 -0.04
CA VAL A 384 -2.07 -14.79 1.37
C VAL A 384 -2.44 -13.40 1.85
N VAL A 385 -2.39 -12.40 0.96
CA VAL A 385 -2.83 -11.03 1.23
C VAL A 385 -4.35 -10.96 1.42
N ALA A 386 -5.10 -11.67 0.58
CA ALA A 386 -6.55 -11.75 0.59
C ALA A 386 -7.12 -12.67 1.68
N GLY A 387 -6.27 -13.46 2.34
CA GLY A 387 -6.65 -14.43 3.36
C GLY A 387 -7.11 -15.78 2.82
N PHE A 388 -6.79 -16.12 1.57
CA PHE A 388 -6.97 -17.45 0.98
C PHE A 388 -5.78 -18.36 1.31
N ASP A 389 -5.91 -19.65 1.03
CA ASP A 389 -4.90 -20.67 1.34
C ASP A 389 -3.98 -21.01 0.17
N GLY A 390 -4.27 -20.52 -1.04
CA GLY A 390 -3.42 -20.74 -2.21
C GLY A 390 -4.07 -20.40 -3.56
N PHE A 391 -3.42 -20.86 -4.63
CA PHE A 391 -3.73 -20.53 -6.01
C PHE A 391 -3.81 -21.79 -6.86
N LEU A 392 -4.85 -21.86 -7.70
CA LEU A 392 -5.07 -22.95 -8.65
C LEU A 392 -4.98 -22.44 -10.09
N ARG A 393 -4.43 -23.27 -10.98
CA ARG A 393 -4.50 -23.08 -12.43
C ARG A 393 -4.65 -24.42 -13.14
N TRP A 394 -5.60 -24.48 -14.06
CA TRP A 394 -6.02 -25.73 -14.69
C TRP A 394 -4.98 -26.39 -15.61
N ALA A 395 -3.87 -25.73 -15.94
CA ALA A 395 -2.90 -26.27 -16.88
C ALA A 395 -1.46 -25.83 -16.61
N TYR A 396 -0.64 -26.80 -16.19
CA TYR A 396 0.81 -26.67 -16.16
C TYR A 396 1.43 -27.00 -17.54
N ASN A 397 1.00 -28.07 -18.19
CA ASN A 397 1.63 -28.59 -19.42
C ASN A 397 0.67 -29.23 -20.45
N SER A 398 -0.59 -28.77 -20.55
CA SER A 398 -1.53 -29.24 -21.58
C SER A 398 -1.19 -28.64 -22.96
N TRP A 399 -0.13 -29.12 -23.58
CA TRP A 399 0.45 -28.48 -24.76
C TRP A 399 -0.43 -28.51 -26.01
N PRO A 400 -0.45 -27.43 -26.81
CA PRO A 400 -1.02 -27.43 -28.17
C PRO A 400 -0.27 -28.41 -29.10
N PRO A 401 -0.73 -28.62 -30.35
CA PRO A 401 -0.07 -29.52 -31.30
C PRO A 401 1.42 -29.23 -31.51
N LYS A 402 1.82 -27.95 -31.51
CA LYS A 402 3.22 -27.52 -31.73
C LYS A 402 3.66 -26.47 -30.70
N PRO A 403 3.84 -26.86 -29.42
CA PRO A 403 4.06 -25.91 -28.32
C PRO A 403 5.38 -25.15 -28.40
N MET A 404 6.35 -25.64 -29.19
CA MET A 404 7.64 -24.99 -29.42
C MET A 404 7.58 -23.93 -30.52
N GLU A 405 6.47 -23.85 -31.26
CA GLU A 405 6.28 -22.94 -32.41
C GLU A 405 5.07 -22.02 -32.19
N ASN A 406 3.99 -22.54 -31.62
CA ASN A 406 2.71 -21.84 -31.48
C ASN A 406 2.00 -22.22 -30.17
N ALA A 407 1.58 -21.19 -29.42
CA ALA A 407 0.87 -21.31 -28.16
C ALA A 407 -0.67 -21.32 -28.29
N ASP A 408 -1.20 -21.13 -29.51
CA ASP A 408 -2.64 -21.07 -29.79
C ASP A 408 -3.29 -22.46 -29.72
N TYR A 409 -4.50 -22.53 -29.15
CA TYR A 409 -5.28 -23.77 -29.10
C TYR A 409 -6.79 -23.53 -29.01
N ALA A 410 -7.55 -24.17 -29.92
CA ALA A 410 -9.02 -24.33 -29.88
C ALA A 410 -9.86 -23.10 -29.47
N GLY A 411 -9.40 -21.88 -29.79
CA GLY A 411 -10.10 -20.63 -29.47
C GLY A 411 -9.91 -20.11 -28.04
N LEU A 412 -9.08 -20.77 -27.22
CA LEU A 412 -8.54 -20.26 -25.96
C LEU A 412 -7.44 -19.23 -26.22
N PHE A 413 -7.17 -18.37 -25.24
CA PHE A 413 -6.06 -17.41 -25.33
C PHE A 413 -4.70 -18.11 -25.32
N ALA A 414 -3.76 -17.58 -26.11
CA ALA A 414 -2.42 -18.15 -26.26
C ALA A 414 -1.71 -18.28 -24.89
N GLY A 415 -1.22 -19.48 -24.61
CA GLY A 415 -0.56 -19.81 -23.34
C GLY A 415 -1.50 -20.17 -22.19
N ASP A 416 -2.82 -20.16 -22.39
CA ASP A 416 -3.75 -20.60 -21.35
C ASP A 416 -3.52 -22.07 -20.96
N THR A 417 -3.11 -22.90 -21.91
CA THR A 417 -3.02 -24.36 -21.70
C THR A 417 -1.68 -24.83 -21.13
N PHE A 418 -0.69 -23.94 -20.89
CA PHE A 418 0.61 -24.34 -20.34
C PHE A 418 1.44 -23.18 -19.77
N LEU A 419 2.31 -23.51 -18.81
CA LEU A 419 3.31 -22.61 -18.21
C LEU A 419 4.76 -23.09 -18.41
N VAL A 420 4.96 -24.35 -18.82
CA VAL A 420 6.28 -24.94 -19.10
C VAL A 420 6.33 -25.47 -20.54
N TYR A 421 7.51 -25.50 -21.16
CA TYR A 421 7.71 -26.05 -22.50
C TYR A 421 8.16 -27.53 -22.46
N PRO A 422 7.93 -28.33 -23.52
CA PRO A 422 8.31 -29.75 -23.56
C PRO A 422 9.77 -30.09 -23.26
N ASP A 423 10.69 -29.17 -23.52
CA ASP A 423 12.12 -29.35 -23.24
C ASP A 423 12.49 -29.06 -21.76
N GLY A 424 11.50 -28.77 -20.91
CA GLY A 424 11.69 -28.40 -19.51
C GLY A 424 12.00 -26.91 -19.28
N SER A 425 12.09 -26.11 -20.35
CA SER A 425 12.30 -24.67 -20.23
C SER A 425 11.07 -24.01 -19.60
N PRO A 426 11.24 -23.14 -18.58
CA PRO A 426 10.13 -22.39 -18.02
C PRO A 426 9.69 -21.27 -18.96
N SER A 427 8.43 -20.86 -18.85
CA SER A 427 7.98 -19.55 -19.34
C SER A 427 8.41 -18.45 -18.38
N ILE A 428 8.50 -17.20 -18.85
CA ILE A 428 8.69 -16.06 -17.94
C ILE A 428 7.53 -15.91 -16.95
N ARG A 429 6.31 -16.26 -17.37
CA ARG A 429 5.11 -16.28 -16.51
C ARG A 429 5.29 -17.19 -15.29
N LEU A 430 5.85 -18.39 -15.51
CA LEU A 430 6.14 -19.34 -14.45
C LEU A 430 7.20 -18.81 -13.47
N LEU A 431 8.25 -18.16 -13.99
CA LEU A 431 9.30 -17.57 -13.15
C LEU A 431 8.78 -16.38 -12.32
N MET A 432 7.91 -15.55 -12.89
CA MET A 432 7.31 -14.45 -12.13
C MET A 432 6.27 -14.94 -11.13
N LEU A 433 5.53 -16.01 -11.45
CA LEU A 433 4.70 -16.71 -10.47
C LEU A 433 5.55 -17.25 -9.31
N GLN A 434 6.73 -17.82 -9.59
CA GLN A 434 7.67 -18.25 -8.56
C GLN A 434 8.06 -17.10 -7.63
N ASN A 435 8.39 -15.93 -8.16
CA ASN A 435 8.68 -14.75 -7.33
C ASN A 435 7.48 -14.38 -6.44
N GLY A 436 6.25 -14.44 -6.98
CA GLY A 436 5.03 -14.20 -6.20
C GLY A 436 4.84 -15.21 -5.06
N LEU A 437 5.21 -16.48 -5.27
CA LEU A 437 5.17 -17.53 -4.24
C LEU A 437 6.24 -17.33 -3.15
N GLU A 438 7.43 -16.85 -3.52
CA GLU A 438 8.47 -16.46 -2.55
C GLU A 438 8.02 -15.25 -1.72
N ALA A 439 7.43 -14.25 -2.37
CA ALA A 439 6.85 -13.09 -1.71
C ALA A 439 5.69 -13.46 -0.77
N ALA A 440 4.85 -14.43 -1.16
CA ALA A 440 3.77 -14.93 -0.32
C ALA A 440 4.31 -15.53 0.98
N GLU A 441 5.39 -16.30 0.92
CA GLU A 441 6.02 -16.88 2.11
C GLU A 441 6.63 -15.80 3.00
N LYS A 442 7.33 -14.81 2.43
CA LYS A 442 7.84 -13.66 3.20
C LYS A 442 6.71 -12.93 3.92
N TYR A 443 5.61 -12.65 3.22
CA TYR A 443 4.43 -12.02 3.79
C TYR A 443 3.90 -12.84 4.97
N CYS A 444 3.76 -14.16 4.82
CA CYS A 444 3.33 -15.05 5.90
C CYS A 444 4.30 -15.04 7.10
N GLN A 445 5.61 -15.09 6.87
CA GLN A 445 6.61 -15.07 7.93
C GLN A 445 6.62 -13.74 8.69
N LEU A 446 6.50 -12.60 8.00
CA LEU A 446 6.41 -11.28 8.65
C LEU A 446 5.11 -11.12 9.45
N MET A 447 3.97 -11.53 8.87
CA MET A 447 2.69 -11.55 9.59
C MET A 447 2.73 -12.45 10.83
N ALA A 448 3.34 -13.63 10.74
CA ALA A 448 3.48 -14.56 11.87
C ALA A 448 4.43 -14.02 12.95
N ALA A 449 5.44 -13.23 12.56
CA ALA A 449 6.36 -12.56 13.47
C ALA A 449 5.78 -11.27 14.09
N GLY A 450 4.66 -10.75 13.56
CA GLY A 450 4.11 -9.45 13.97
C GLY A 450 5.00 -8.27 13.55
N GLU A 451 5.77 -8.42 12.47
CA GLU A 451 6.69 -7.40 11.96
C GLU A 451 6.10 -6.69 10.74
N CYS A 452 6.41 -5.39 10.59
CA CYS A 452 5.93 -4.55 9.47
C CYS A 452 4.39 -4.57 9.30
N GLU A 453 3.62 -4.75 10.38
CA GLU A 453 2.17 -4.95 10.28
C GLU A 453 1.45 -3.79 9.59
N ASP A 454 1.91 -2.56 9.82
CA ASP A 454 1.32 -1.35 9.23
C ASP A 454 1.60 -1.29 7.74
N GLU A 455 2.85 -1.54 7.36
CA GLU A 455 3.27 -1.61 5.97
C GLU A 455 2.61 -2.79 5.23
N LEU A 456 2.38 -3.91 5.91
CA LEU A 456 1.65 -5.07 5.38
C LEU A 456 0.15 -4.79 5.27
N ASP A 457 -0.44 -4.04 6.20
CA ASP A 457 -1.83 -3.56 6.13
C ASP A 457 -2.02 -2.60 4.94
N GLU A 458 -1.11 -1.65 4.78
CA GLU A 458 -1.09 -0.73 3.64
C GLU A 458 -0.86 -1.45 2.31
N LEU A 459 0.06 -2.42 2.29
CA LEU A 459 0.30 -3.27 1.14
C LEU A 459 -0.98 -4.03 0.79
N ALA A 460 -1.63 -4.65 1.78
CA ALA A 460 -2.87 -5.40 1.57
C ALA A 460 -4.00 -4.53 1.02
N ALA A 461 -4.10 -3.27 1.46
CA ALA A 461 -5.09 -2.32 0.94
C ALA A 461 -4.91 -2.01 -0.57
N ARG A 462 -3.73 -2.28 -1.15
CA ARG A 462 -3.47 -2.10 -2.59
C ARG A 462 -4.00 -3.26 -3.44
N PHE A 463 -4.26 -4.43 -2.85
CA PHE A 463 -4.79 -5.60 -3.55
C PHE A 463 -6.32 -5.56 -3.60
N ASN A 464 -6.87 -5.40 -4.79
CA ASN A 464 -8.32 -5.37 -5.00
C ASN A 464 -8.68 -6.18 -6.25
N ALA A 465 -9.32 -7.34 -6.05
CA ALA A 465 -9.70 -8.26 -7.13
C ALA A 465 -10.51 -7.54 -8.22
N LYS A 466 -11.56 -6.79 -7.86
CA LYS A 466 -12.40 -6.11 -8.85
C LYS A 466 -11.66 -5.04 -9.63
N GLU A 467 -10.80 -4.27 -8.95
CA GLU A 467 -9.98 -3.29 -9.65
C GLU A 467 -8.98 -3.96 -10.58
N SER A 468 -8.37 -5.08 -10.18
CA SER A 468 -7.38 -5.79 -11.00
C SER A 468 -7.92 -6.29 -12.35
N LEU A 469 -9.24 -6.49 -12.47
CA LEU A 469 -9.91 -6.98 -13.70
C LEU A 469 -9.86 -5.99 -14.87
N TRP A 470 -9.68 -4.69 -14.62
CA TRP A 470 -9.87 -3.63 -15.63
C TRP A 470 -8.68 -2.66 -15.77
N LYS A 471 -7.55 -2.90 -15.09
CA LYS A 471 -6.46 -1.90 -14.97
C LYS A 471 -5.46 -1.94 -16.12
N LYS A 472 -4.85 -0.76 -16.32
CA LYS A 472 -3.96 -0.36 -17.43
C LYS A 472 -2.48 -0.67 -17.12
N PRO A 473 -1.58 -0.59 -18.12
CA PRO A 473 -0.14 -0.86 -17.95
C PRO A 473 0.46 -0.17 -16.72
N GLY A 474 1.25 -0.92 -15.93
CA GLY A 474 1.96 -0.44 -14.74
C GLY A 474 1.27 -0.70 -13.38
N TYR A 475 0.01 -1.14 -13.34
CA TYR A 475 -0.68 -1.46 -12.09
C TYR A 475 0.02 -2.60 -11.31
N PHE A 476 0.26 -3.74 -11.97
CA PHE A 476 0.90 -4.89 -11.34
C PHE A 476 2.37 -4.61 -10.99
N THR A 477 3.06 -3.80 -11.78
CA THR A 477 4.41 -3.34 -11.48
C THR A 477 4.45 -2.52 -10.20
N ALA A 478 3.52 -1.57 -10.03
CA ALA A 478 3.44 -0.77 -8.81
C ALA A 478 3.10 -1.61 -7.57
N ILE A 479 2.30 -2.67 -7.72
CA ILE A 479 2.03 -3.62 -6.63
C ILE A 479 3.27 -4.41 -6.28
N ARG A 480 3.99 -4.95 -7.28
CA ARG A 480 5.24 -5.67 -7.06
C ARG A 480 6.26 -4.77 -6.35
N GLU A 481 6.47 -3.56 -6.82
CA GLU A 481 7.40 -2.59 -6.19
C GLU A 481 7.00 -2.26 -4.75
N ALA A 482 5.72 -2.05 -4.48
CA ALA A 482 5.23 -1.84 -3.12
C ALA A 482 5.46 -3.07 -2.23
N ALA A 483 5.20 -4.28 -2.75
CA ALA A 483 5.44 -5.53 -2.04
C ALA A 483 6.94 -5.72 -1.76
N ASP A 484 7.79 -5.57 -2.77
CA ASP A 484 9.25 -5.71 -2.65
C ASP A 484 9.81 -4.74 -1.61
N LYS A 485 9.29 -3.50 -1.55
CA LYS A 485 9.70 -2.50 -0.55
C LYS A 485 9.40 -2.97 0.88
N VAL A 486 8.21 -3.53 1.11
CA VAL A 486 7.77 -3.97 2.45
C VAL A 486 8.46 -5.29 2.84
N LEU A 487 8.42 -6.28 1.95
CA LEU A 487 8.88 -7.65 2.23
C LEU A 487 10.41 -7.77 2.31
N ASN A 488 11.13 -6.78 1.77
CA ASN A 488 12.59 -6.71 1.84
C ASN A 488 13.09 -5.56 2.74
N ALA A 489 12.25 -5.02 3.62
CA ALA A 489 12.69 -4.10 4.66
C ALA A 489 13.59 -4.83 5.69
N ASP A 490 14.71 -4.21 6.07
CA ASP A 490 15.69 -4.80 7.00
C ASP A 490 15.27 -4.50 8.45
N ALA A 491 14.29 -5.25 8.97
CA ALA A 491 13.88 -5.13 10.36
C ALA A 491 15.03 -5.60 11.27
N GLY A 492 15.74 -4.62 11.84
CA GLY A 492 16.83 -4.83 12.81
C GLY A 492 18.09 -3.98 12.62
N LYS A 493 18.27 -3.25 11.51
CA LYS A 493 19.47 -2.41 11.30
C LYS A 493 19.25 -1.00 10.74
N ASP A 494 18.01 -0.59 10.50
CA ASP A 494 17.66 0.83 10.35
C ASP A 494 17.60 1.60 11.69
N GLY A 495 18.21 1.01 12.74
CA GLY A 495 18.83 1.76 13.82
C GLY A 495 20.12 2.49 13.41
N SER A 496 20.67 2.23 12.21
CA SER A 496 21.30 3.34 11.51
C SER A 496 20.16 4.24 11.08
N THR A 497 19.97 5.32 11.84
CA THR A 497 19.79 6.60 11.19
C THR A 497 20.56 6.53 9.87
N ARG A 498 19.86 6.54 8.73
CA ARG A 498 20.34 7.43 7.69
C ARG A 498 20.74 8.66 8.51
N GLN A 499 21.97 9.14 8.44
CA GLN A 499 22.14 10.57 8.65
C GLN A 499 21.36 11.24 7.50
N SER A 500 20.04 11.05 7.49
CA SER A 500 19.08 11.95 6.94
C SER A 500 19.38 13.21 7.70
N ALA A 501 19.60 14.29 6.96
CA ALA A 501 19.53 15.61 7.53
C ALA A 501 18.35 15.65 8.52
N PRO A 502 18.49 16.35 9.66
CA PRO A 502 17.39 16.51 10.61
C PRO A 502 16.11 16.87 9.84
N PRO A 503 14.96 16.29 10.22
CA PRO A 503 13.71 16.52 9.51
C PRO A 503 13.48 18.03 9.34
N GLU A 504 13.13 18.45 8.12
CA GLU A 504 13.02 19.88 7.82
C GLU A 504 11.92 20.51 8.69
N THR A 505 12.22 21.64 9.33
CA THR A 505 11.27 22.46 10.11
C THR A 505 10.25 23.15 9.18
N PRO A 506 9.13 23.73 9.69
CA PRO A 506 8.17 24.45 8.86
C PRO A 506 8.83 25.53 7.99
N THR A 507 8.32 25.72 6.77
CA THR A 507 8.89 26.69 5.82
C THR A 507 8.75 28.11 6.36
N MET A 508 9.85 28.86 6.47
CA MET A 508 9.82 30.29 6.78
C MET A 508 10.30 31.10 5.59
N GLY A 509 9.54 32.13 5.22
CA GLY A 509 9.88 32.93 4.04
C GLY A 509 8.92 34.07 3.76
N TRP A 510 8.85 34.47 2.50
CA TRP A 510 7.97 35.50 1.97
C TRP A 510 7.29 34.99 0.70
N SER A 511 6.02 35.36 0.47
CA SER A 511 5.26 34.98 -0.72
C SER A 511 4.49 36.19 -1.29
N SER A 512 4.46 36.29 -2.62
CA SER A 512 3.96 37.49 -3.31
C SER A 512 2.43 37.65 -3.34
N TRP A 513 1.67 36.56 -3.18
CA TRP A 513 0.23 36.51 -3.48
C TRP A 513 -0.61 37.55 -2.71
N ASN A 514 -0.50 37.60 -1.38
CA ASN A 514 -1.40 38.45 -0.60
C ASN A 514 -1.20 39.95 -0.89
N ALA A 515 0.03 40.39 -1.16
CA ALA A 515 0.35 41.80 -1.44
C ALA A 515 0.09 42.22 -2.88
N TYR A 516 0.37 41.33 -3.83
CA TYR A 516 0.48 41.72 -5.22
C TYR A 516 -0.48 40.97 -6.13
N ARG A 517 -1.06 39.85 -5.69
CA ARG A 517 -1.84 38.94 -6.53
C ARG A 517 -1.00 38.60 -7.78
N VAL A 518 -1.56 38.76 -8.97
CA VAL A 518 -0.87 38.59 -10.26
C VAL A 518 0.03 39.77 -10.66
N ASN A 519 -0.02 40.90 -9.96
CA ASN A 519 0.72 42.13 -10.30
C ASN A 519 2.16 42.11 -9.78
N ILE A 520 2.91 41.08 -10.17
CA ILE A 520 4.30 40.86 -9.78
C ILE A 520 5.26 41.15 -10.95
N SER A 521 6.55 41.34 -10.65
CA SER A 521 7.60 41.50 -11.66
C SER A 521 8.98 41.05 -11.15
N ASP A 522 9.91 40.80 -12.05
CA ASP A 522 11.31 40.47 -11.72
C ASP A 522 11.96 41.48 -10.76
N LYS A 523 11.80 42.77 -11.04
CA LYS A 523 12.29 43.88 -10.20
C LYS A 523 11.64 43.88 -8.82
N LEU A 524 10.33 43.65 -8.76
CA LEU A 524 9.61 43.61 -7.49
C LEU A 524 10.09 42.44 -6.63
N ILE A 525 10.19 41.24 -7.19
CA ILE A 525 10.61 40.04 -6.46
C ILE A 525 12.06 40.21 -5.96
N LYS A 526 12.98 40.67 -6.81
CA LYS A 526 14.37 40.95 -6.41
C LYS A 526 14.42 41.95 -5.25
N LYS A 527 13.63 43.03 -5.32
CA LYS A 527 13.53 44.03 -4.25
C LYS A 527 13.00 43.44 -2.94
N GLN A 528 11.97 42.60 -2.97
CA GLN A 528 11.45 41.97 -1.75
C GLN A 528 12.47 40.97 -1.17
N ALA A 529 13.23 40.26 -2.00
CA ALA A 529 14.35 39.42 -1.55
C ALA A 529 15.46 40.23 -0.85
N ASP A 530 15.85 41.37 -1.44
CA ASP A 530 16.83 42.30 -0.84
C ASP A 530 16.34 42.79 0.53
N LEU A 531 15.06 43.15 0.62
CA LEU A 531 14.43 43.64 1.85
C LEU A 531 14.37 42.58 2.94
N LEU A 532 14.21 41.30 2.60
CA LEU A 532 14.24 40.20 3.56
C LEU A 532 15.59 40.15 4.31
N VAL A 533 16.68 40.42 3.60
CA VAL A 533 18.05 40.49 4.16
C VAL A 533 18.32 41.84 4.83
N GLU A 534 17.94 42.96 4.21
CA GLU A 534 18.13 44.30 4.77
C GLU A 534 17.44 44.44 6.13
N LEU A 535 16.23 43.88 6.25
CA LEU A 535 15.47 43.85 7.49
C LEU A 535 16.00 42.79 8.47
N GLY A 536 16.94 41.93 8.08
CA GLY A 536 17.51 40.89 8.94
C GLY A 536 16.53 39.78 9.30
N LEU A 537 15.49 39.56 8.48
CA LEU A 537 14.54 38.45 8.65
C LEU A 537 15.20 37.13 8.27
N ASP A 538 16.11 37.14 7.29
CA ASP A 538 16.93 35.99 6.92
C ASP A 538 17.70 35.38 8.11
N LYS A 539 18.16 36.24 9.04
CA LYS A 539 18.87 35.84 10.27
C LYS A 539 17.96 35.21 11.31
N CYS A 540 16.66 35.43 11.20
CA CYS A 540 15.62 34.82 12.04
C CYS A 540 15.09 33.50 11.46
N GLY A 541 15.54 33.08 10.28
CA GLY A 541 15.14 31.81 9.65
C GLY A 541 14.28 31.96 8.41
N TYR A 542 13.84 33.16 8.04
CA TYR A 542 13.08 33.39 6.80
C TYR A 542 13.98 33.23 5.58
N LYS A 543 14.02 32.01 5.00
CA LYS A 543 14.95 31.66 3.91
C LYS A 543 14.31 31.61 2.54
N TYR A 544 13.00 31.43 2.43
CA TYR A 544 12.35 31.20 1.15
C TYR A 544 11.74 32.48 0.58
N VAL A 545 11.92 32.72 -0.72
CA VAL A 545 11.24 33.77 -1.48
C VAL A 545 10.38 33.10 -2.55
N ASN A 546 9.07 33.05 -2.33
CA ASN A 546 8.11 32.38 -3.21
C ASN A 546 7.53 33.35 -4.24
N ILE A 547 7.74 33.03 -5.51
CA ILE A 547 7.10 33.70 -6.64
C ILE A 547 5.76 33.01 -6.89
N ASP A 548 4.68 33.63 -6.40
CA ASP A 548 3.32 33.13 -6.61
C ASP A 548 2.79 33.51 -8.02
N ASP A 549 1.52 33.24 -8.30
CA ASP A 549 0.92 33.37 -9.63
C ASP A 549 1.11 34.77 -10.30
N GLY A 550 1.05 34.81 -11.64
CA GLY A 550 1.19 36.04 -12.46
C GLY A 550 2.48 36.14 -13.27
N TYR A 551 3.37 35.14 -13.21
CA TYR A 551 4.63 35.12 -13.98
C TYR A 551 4.52 34.43 -15.36
N PHE A 552 3.37 33.83 -15.67
CA PHE A 552 3.18 33.04 -16.90
C PHE A 552 3.05 33.88 -18.17
N GLY A 553 3.61 33.37 -19.27
CA GLY A 553 3.51 33.93 -20.62
C GLY A 553 2.87 32.97 -21.64
N GLY A 554 2.14 31.96 -21.17
CA GLY A 554 1.63 30.84 -21.97
C GLY A 554 2.70 29.77 -22.27
N ARG A 555 2.39 28.86 -23.20
CA ARG A 555 3.34 27.83 -23.69
C ARG A 555 3.79 28.12 -25.13
N ASP A 556 4.92 27.57 -25.54
CA ASP A 556 5.35 27.53 -26.95
C ASP A 556 4.76 26.31 -27.70
N GLU A 557 5.13 26.16 -28.98
CA GLU A 557 4.65 25.07 -29.85
C GLU A 557 5.07 23.67 -29.37
N ASN A 558 6.12 23.57 -28.55
CA ASN A 558 6.61 22.32 -27.96
C ASN A 558 6.05 22.09 -26.55
N GLY A 559 5.08 22.91 -26.13
CA GLY A 559 4.46 22.84 -24.81
C GLY A 559 5.33 23.40 -23.69
N ARG A 560 6.46 24.04 -23.97
CA ARG A 560 7.35 24.60 -22.93
C ARG A 560 6.79 25.91 -22.38
N LEU A 561 6.85 26.09 -21.07
CA LEU A 561 6.43 27.32 -20.40
C LEU A 561 7.25 28.54 -20.85
N LYS A 562 6.57 29.66 -21.04
CA LYS A 562 7.14 30.99 -21.26
C LYS A 562 6.87 31.86 -20.04
N THR A 563 7.75 32.81 -19.79
CA THR A 563 7.56 33.84 -18.76
C THR A 563 6.86 35.05 -19.36
N HIS A 564 6.13 35.79 -18.53
CA HIS A 564 5.40 36.98 -18.96
C HIS A 564 6.38 38.04 -19.52
N PRO A 565 6.22 38.52 -20.76
CA PRO A 565 7.23 39.35 -21.43
C PRO A 565 7.41 40.74 -20.81
N GLU A 566 6.36 41.32 -20.21
CA GLU A 566 6.45 42.65 -19.56
C GLU A 566 6.79 42.58 -18.06
N ARG A 567 6.23 41.62 -17.32
CA ARG A 567 6.47 41.43 -15.88
C ARG A 567 7.82 40.77 -15.60
N PHE A 568 8.25 39.85 -16.46
CA PHE A 568 9.52 39.11 -16.35
C PHE A 568 10.28 39.14 -17.70
N PRO A 569 10.68 40.33 -18.19
CA PRO A 569 11.37 40.49 -19.47
C PRO A 569 12.71 39.76 -19.53
N GLU A 570 13.37 39.55 -18.38
CA GLU A 570 14.62 38.79 -18.26
C GLU A 570 14.40 37.30 -17.95
N GLY A 571 13.14 36.85 -17.89
CA GLY A 571 12.76 35.52 -17.44
C GLY A 571 13.00 35.28 -15.95
N LEU A 572 12.81 34.03 -15.50
CA LEU A 572 12.90 33.66 -14.09
C LEU A 572 14.35 33.36 -13.63
N LYS A 573 15.24 32.99 -14.55
CA LYS A 573 16.59 32.52 -14.19
C LYS A 573 17.39 33.59 -13.42
N GLY A 574 17.41 34.82 -13.92
CA GLY A 574 18.10 35.93 -13.25
C GLY A 574 17.47 36.32 -11.91
N VAL A 575 16.18 36.01 -11.67
CA VAL A 575 15.53 36.20 -10.38
C VAL A 575 15.98 35.12 -9.39
N VAL A 576 16.03 33.85 -9.82
CA VAL A 576 16.52 32.73 -9.01
C VAL A 576 17.98 32.93 -8.62
N GLU A 577 18.85 33.26 -9.58
CA GLU A 577 20.27 33.54 -9.33
C GLU A 577 20.47 34.70 -8.34
N HIS A 578 19.64 35.74 -8.42
CA HIS A 578 19.65 36.86 -7.45
C HIS A 578 19.30 36.39 -6.04
N ILE A 579 18.20 35.63 -5.89
CA ILE A 579 17.75 35.09 -4.60
C ILE A 579 18.84 34.19 -3.99
N HIS A 580 19.43 33.29 -4.77
CA HIS A 580 20.52 32.42 -4.33
C HIS A 580 21.79 33.21 -3.97
N GLY A 581 22.10 34.29 -4.70
CA GLY A 581 23.22 35.18 -4.41
C GLY A 581 23.13 35.88 -3.06
N LEU A 582 21.92 36.03 -2.51
CA LEU A 582 21.66 36.53 -1.16
C LEU A 582 21.75 35.44 -0.07
N GLY A 583 22.01 34.18 -0.44
CA GLY A 583 21.96 33.03 0.46
C GLY A 583 20.55 32.59 0.85
N LEU A 584 19.53 33.03 0.09
CA LEU A 584 18.13 32.63 0.23
C LEU A 584 17.80 31.47 -0.72
N LYS A 585 16.62 30.87 -0.57
CA LYS A 585 16.08 29.78 -1.39
C LYS A 585 14.93 30.27 -2.26
N ALA A 586 14.89 29.86 -3.52
CA ALA A 586 13.88 30.30 -4.48
C ALA A 586 12.66 29.36 -4.47
N GLY A 587 11.47 29.95 -4.35
CA GLY A 587 10.18 29.27 -4.42
C GLY A 587 9.37 29.65 -5.66
N ILE A 588 8.53 28.75 -6.15
CA ILE A 588 7.65 28.98 -7.29
C ILE A 588 6.24 28.44 -7.06
N TYR A 589 5.26 28.99 -7.75
CA TYR A 589 3.88 28.48 -7.78
C TYR A 589 3.57 27.75 -9.08
N SER A 590 2.74 26.71 -9.02
CA SER A 590 2.02 26.17 -10.19
C SER A 590 0.67 25.57 -9.79
N ASP A 591 -0.08 25.04 -10.76
CA ASP A 591 -1.35 24.35 -10.54
C ASP A 591 -1.22 22.88 -10.99
N ALA A 592 -1.81 21.96 -10.24
CA ALA A 592 -1.81 20.54 -10.56
C ALA A 592 -2.63 20.20 -11.81
N GLY A 593 -3.58 21.06 -12.16
CA GLY A 593 -4.47 20.95 -13.31
C GLY A 593 -3.97 21.67 -14.55
N ALA A 594 -4.89 22.02 -15.45
CA ALA A 594 -4.57 22.65 -16.73
C ALA A 594 -4.34 24.17 -16.64
N ASP A 595 -5.03 24.82 -15.71
CA ASP A 595 -5.14 26.27 -15.58
C ASP A 595 -4.81 26.70 -14.15
N THR A 596 -4.27 27.90 -13.98
CA THR A 596 -3.88 28.46 -12.68
C THR A 596 -5.03 29.17 -11.97
N CYS A 597 -4.91 29.40 -10.67
CA CYS A 597 -5.94 30.10 -9.91
C CYS A 597 -6.10 31.57 -10.30
N GLY A 598 -5.02 32.28 -10.65
CA GLY A 598 -5.05 33.66 -11.13
C GLY A 598 -5.86 33.82 -12.43
N CYS A 599 -5.93 32.77 -13.26
CA CYS A 599 -6.81 32.75 -14.42
C CYS A 599 -8.30 32.87 -14.04
N PHE A 600 -8.71 32.23 -12.95
CA PHE A 600 -10.12 32.19 -12.54
C PHE A 600 -10.53 33.39 -11.70
N TRP A 601 -9.71 33.75 -10.71
CA TRP A 601 -10.08 34.73 -9.70
C TRP A 601 -9.63 36.15 -10.03
N ASP A 602 -8.52 36.31 -10.75
CA ASP A 602 -7.95 37.63 -11.12
C ASP A 602 -8.06 37.91 -12.63
N LYS A 603 -8.66 36.98 -13.39
CA LYS A 603 -8.87 37.06 -14.85
C LYS A 603 -7.56 37.21 -15.64
N ASP A 604 -6.46 36.65 -15.13
CA ASP A 604 -5.19 36.64 -15.85
C ASP A 604 -5.22 35.59 -16.97
N ALA A 605 -5.52 36.03 -18.20
CA ALA A 605 -5.69 35.14 -19.34
C ALA A 605 -4.45 34.31 -19.70
N LEU A 606 -3.25 34.75 -19.27
CA LEU A 606 -2.00 34.01 -19.50
C LEU A 606 -1.82 32.84 -18.51
N GLY A 607 -2.71 32.72 -17.53
CA GLY A 607 -2.83 31.59 -16.62
C GLY A 607 -3.60 30.38 -17.18
N GLU A 608 -4.14 30.47 -18.40
CA GLU A 608 -4.84 29.38 -19.09
C GLU A 608 -3.85 28.43 -19.78
N GLY A 609 -4.00 27.12 -19.58
CA GLY A 609 -3.18 26.08 -20.22
C GLY A 609 -1.73 25.96 -19.73
N VAL A 610 -1.36 26.64 -18.63
CA VAL A 610 0.01 26.68 -18.09
C VAL A 610 0.20 25.89 -16.79
N GLY A 611 -0.84 25.22 -16.30
CA GLY A 611 -0.72 24.27 -15.19
C GLY A 611 0.05 23.00 -15.59
N LEU A 612 0.43 22.18 -14.60
CA LEU A 612 1.32 21.03 -14.75
C LEU A 612 0.67 19.84 -15.47
N TYR A 613 -0.65 19.79 -15.60
CA TYR A 613 -1.35 18.63 -16.15
C TYR A 613 -0.87 18.30 -17.57
N LYS A 614 -0.36 17.06 -17.76
CA LYS A 614 0.29 16.53 -18.98
C LYS A 614 1.69 17.08 -19.28
N HIS A 615 2.21 17.99 -18.46
CA HIS A 615 3.53 18.59 -18.60
C HIS A 615 4.41 18.35 -17.35
N GLU A 616 4.02 17.44 -16.45
CA GLU A 616 4.59 17.31 -15.11
C GLU A 616 6.12 17.13 -15.14
N ARG A 617 6.64 16.25 -16.02
CA ARG A 617 8.10 16.01 -16.15
C ARG A 617 8.82 17.16 -16.86
N GLN A 618 8.22 17.75 -17.88
CA GLN A 618 8.80 18.84 -18.67
C GLN A 618 8.94 20.10 -17.82
N ASP A 619 7.89 20.45 -17.07
CA ASP A 619 7.89 21.63 -16.22
C ASP A 619 8.77 21.42 -14.99
N ALA A 620 8.86 20.19 -14.46
CA ALA A 620 9.83 19.88 -13.41
C ALA A 620 11.29 20.07 -13.88
N GLU A 621 11.64 19.68 -15.11
CA GLU A 621 12.97 19.98 -15.67
C GLU A 621 13.21 21.49 -15.75
N TYR A 622 12.23 22.22 -16.27
CA TYR A 622 12.33 23.65 -16.41
C TYR A 622 12.52 24.33 -15.05
N PHE A 623 11.66 24.07 -14.07
CA PHE A 623 11.73 24.72 -12.77
C PHE A 623 12.96 24.30 -11.94
N PHE A 624 13.24 23.00 -11.83
CA PHE A 624 14.19 22.51 -10.82
C PHE A 624 15.58 22.24 -11.36
N LYS A 625 15.72 21.88 -12.64
CA LYS A 625 17.02 21.60 -13.27
C LYS A 625 17.56 22.78 -14.04
N GLU A 626 16.73 23.47 -14.82
CA GLU A 626 17.20 24.59 -15.65
C GLU A 626 17.24 25.93 -14.90
N LEU A 627 16.19 26.24 -14.14
CA LEU A 627 16.08 27.48 -13.38
C LEU A 627 16.65 27.37 -11.97
N GLY A 628 16.52 26.20 -11.33
CA GLY A 628 17.14 25.91 -10.04
C GLY A 628 16.28 26.20 -8.81
N PHE A 629 14.94 26.24 -8.93
CA PHE A 629 14.05 26.42 -7.77
C PHE A 629 14.25 25.33 -6.69
N ASP A 630 13.89 25.66 -5.45
CA ASP A 630 14.08 24.81 -4.25
C ASP A 630 12.76 24.40 -3.60
N PHE A 631 11.72 25.19 -3.82
CA PHE A 631 10.40 25.04 -3.24
C PHE A 631 9.32 25.25 -4.31
N ILE A 632 8.24 24.47 -4.25
CA ILE A 632 7.05 24.70 -5.07
C ILE A 632 5.76 24.61 -4.26
N LYS A 633 4.88 25.59 -4.46
CA LYS A 633 3.48 25.54 -4.04
C LYS A 633 2.62 25.11 -5.23
N ILE A 634 1.74 24.14 -5.01
CA ILE A 634 0.91 23.56 -6.07
C ILE A 634 -0.56 23.64 -5.67
N ASP A 635 -1.34 24.43 -6.42
CA ASP A 635 -2.80 24.56 -6.27
C ASP A 635 -3.56 23.55 -7.14
N PHE A 636 -4.90 23.60 -7.12
CA PHE A 636 -5.76 22.64 -7.82
C PHE A 636 -6.94 23.28 -8.59
N CYS A 637 -6.88 24.55 -8.95
CA CYS A 637 -7.97 25.25 -9.65
C CYS A 637 -8.25 24.60 -11.01
N GLY A 638 -7.20 24.30 -11.77
CA GLY A 638 -7.29 23.68 -13.08
C GLY A 638 -7.72 22.21 -13.04
N GLY A 639 -7.68 21.57 -11.87
CA GLY A 639 -8.03 20.16 -11.67
C GLY A 639 -9.45 19.94 -11.15
N ASP A 640 -10.09 20.99 -10.64
CA ASP A 640 -11.42 20.95 -10.05
C ASP A 640 -12.50 21.32 -11.08
N LYS A 641 -13.40 20.37 -11.37
CA LYS A 641 -14.46 20.50 -12.38
C LYS A 641 -15.37 21.71 -12.18
N TRP A 642 -15.48 22.19 -10.95
CA TRP A 642 -16.33 23.33 -10.64
C TRP A 642 -15.67 24.66 -10.94
N GLN A 643 -14.34 24.71 -10.89
CA GLN A 643 -13.56 25.93 -11.09
C GLN A 643 -13.10 26.08 -12.54
N ASN A 644 -12.68 25.00 -13.19
CA ASN A 644 -12.14 25.09 -14.56
C ASN A 644 -13.20 25.10 -15.67
N LYS A 645 -12.90 25.82 -16.76
CA LYS A 645 -13.77 25.97 -17.93
C LYS A 645 -14.00 24.63 -18.65
N GLY A 646 -12.97 23.78 -18.68
CA GLY A 646 -12.97 22.49 -19.37
C GLY A 646 -13.74 21.38 -18.65
N LYS A 647 -14.31 21.65 -17.46
CA LYS A 647 -14.93 20.65 -16.57
C LYS A 647 -14.04 19.43 -16.29
N LEU A 648 -12.72 19.62 -16.34
CA LEU A 648 -11.75 18.61 -15.99
C LEU A 648 -11.92 18.23 -14.52
N SER A 649 -12.01 16.93 -14.24
CA SER A 649 -12.14 16.40 -12.89
C SER A 649 -10.99 15.44 -12.64
N LEU A 650 -9.91 15.94 -12.07
CA LEU A 650 -8.76 15.12 -11.69
C LEU A 650 -8.98 14.50 -10.32
N ASN A 651 -8.43 13.30 -10.12
CA ASN A 651 -8.28 12.73 -8.78
C ASN A 651 -7.07 13.39 -8.10
N GLU A 652 -7.28 13.98 -6.93
CA GLU A 652 -6.29 14.75 -6.20
C GLU A 652 -5.05 13.90 -5.88
N ARG A 653 -5.24 12.75 -5.22
CA ARG A 653 -4.13 11.86 -4.82
C ARG A 653 -3.30 11.43 -6.03
N ASP A 654 -3.95 10.96 -7.10
CA ASP A 654 -3.26 10.49 -8.30
C ASP A 654 -2.46 11.60 -8.96
N GLN A 655 -3.02 12.81 -9.08
CA GLN A 655 -2.35 13.90 -9.77
C GLN A 655 -1.16 14.45 -8.96
N TYR A 656 -1.34 14.67 -7.65
CA TYR A 656 -0.25 15.08 -6.78
C TYR A 656 0.85 14.02 -6.70
N THR A 657 0.51 12.73 -6.71
CA THR A 657 1.49 11.63 -6.77
C THR A 657 2.30 11.66 -8.07
N LYS A 658 1.66 11.90 -9.22
CA LYS A 658 2.36 12.03 -10.50
C LYS A 658 3.33 13.20 -10.51
N ILE A 659 2.89 14.36 -10.01
CA ILE A 659 3.73 15.56 -9.93
C ILE A 659 4.92 15.30 -9.01
N ARG A 660 4.70 14.72 -7.82
CA ARG A 660 5.78 14.38 -6.89
C ARG A 660 6.83 13.49 -7.54
N LYS A 661 6.40 12.41 -8.20
CA LYS A 661 7.31 11.50 -8.93
C LYS A 661 8.08 12.20 -10.05
N ALA A 662 7.42 13.10 -10.78
CA ALA A 662 8.07 13.86 -11.84
C ALA A 662 9.16 14.81 -11.29
N ILE A 663 8.90 15.46 -10.16
CA ILE A 663 9.86 16.31 -9.46
C ILE A 663 11.03 15.49 -8.91
N ASP A 664 10.78 14.38 -8.23
CA ASP A 664 11.83 13.52 -7.68
C ASP A 664 12.76 12.94 -8.75
N ALA A 665 12.22 12.63 -9.92
CA ALA A 665 13.00 12.15 -11.06
C ALA A 665 13.96 13.23 -11.64
N VAL A 666 13.76 14.50 -11.29
CA VAL A 666 14.57 15.64 -11.74
C VAL A 666 15.50 16.12 -10.64
N LYS A 667 14.96 16.42 -9.46
CA LYS A 667 15.66 16.94 -8.29
C LYS A 667 14.98 16.37 -7.04
N PRO A 668 15.45 15.24 -6.49
CA PRO A 668 14.91 14.69 -5.25
C PRO A 668 15.11 15.68 -4.09
N GLY A 669 14.14 15.74 -3.19
CA GLY A 669 14.20 16.61 -2.01
C GLY A 669 13.75 18.06 -2.25
N VAL A 670 13.17 18.38 -3.41
CA VAL A 670 12.44 19.65 -3.60
C VAL A 670 11.29 19.72 -2.59
N ARG A 671 11.16 20.86 -1.93
CA ARG A 671 10.11 21.09 -0.94
C ARG A 671 8.78 21.38 -1.64
N ILE A 672 7.72 20.68 -1.26
CA ILE A 672 6.39 20.82 -1.87
C ILE A 672 5.38 21.27 -0.83
N ASN A 673 4.59 22.30 -1.17
CA ASN A 673 3.35 22.67 -0.51
C ASN A 673 2.16 22.25 -1.38
N VAL A 674 1.28 21.41 -0.84
CA VAL A 674 0.08 20.89 -1.51
C VAL A 674 -1.12 21.75 -1.13
N CYS A 675 -1.82 22.28 -2.11
CA CYS A 675 -2.99 23.11 -1.85
C CYS A 675 -4.26 22.51 -2.47
N ARG A 676 -5.20 22.11 -1.61
CA ARG A 676 -6.57 21.74 -2.00
C ARG A 676 -7.63 22.40 -1.12
N TRP A 677 -7.30 23.53 -0.50
CA TRP A 677 -8.20 24.35 0.32
C TRP A 677 -8.91 23.66 1.49
N ASN A 678 -8.49 22.45 1.83
CA ASN A 678 -9.03 21.55 2.84
C ASN A 678 -7.95 20.49 3.11
N TYR A 679 -7.95 19.84 4.29
CA TYR A 679 -7.04 18.73 4.53
C TYR A 679 -7.29 17.60 3.50
N PRO A 680 -6.32 17.32 2.61
CA PRO A 680 -6.59 16.50 1.42
C PRO A 680 -6.67 15.00 1.73
N GLY A 681 -6.16 14.60 2.89
CA GLY A 681 -6.19 13.25 3.42
C GLY A 681 -4.80 12.72 3.77
N THR A 682 -4.76 11.64 4.55
CA THR A 682 -3.52 11.04 5.09
C THR A 682 -2.44 10.70 4.07
N TRP A 683 -2.81 10.48 2.81
CA TRP A 683 -1.89 10.24 1.70
C TRP A 683 -0.95 11.43 1.41
N VAL A 684 -1.26 12.64 1.87
CA VAL A 684 -0.47 13.84 1.57
C VAL A 684 0.91 13.83 2.21
N HIS A 685 1.09 13.08 3.31
CA HIS A 685 2.39 12.89 3.98
C HIS A 685 3.44 12.23 3.07
N GLU A 686 3.03 11.47 2.05
CA GLU A 686 3.95 10.87 1.06
C GLU A 686 4.35 11.85 -0.06
N ILE A 687 3.70 13.02 -0.13
CA ILE A 687 3.79 13.95 -1.25
C ILE A 687 4.46 15.25 -0.84
N GLY A 688 3.87 15.94 0.14
CA GLY A 688 4.21 17.31 0.50
C GLY A 688 4.90 17.41 1.85
N SER A 689 5.71 18.45 1.99
CA SER A 689 6.24 18.87 3.30
C SER A 689 5.23 19.69 4.10
N SER A 690 4.26 20.28 3.42
CA SER A 690 3.14 20.99 4.04
C SER A 690 1.93 20.96 3.13
N TRP A 691 0.74 21.17 3.69
CA TRP A 691 -0.50 21.19 2.92
C TRP A 691 -1.54 22.13 3.48
N ARG A 692 -2.23 22.83 2.58
CA ARG A 692 -3.19 23.85 2.94
C ARG A 692 -4.47 23.22 3.50
N ILE A 693 -4.87 23.62 4.70
CA ILE A 693 -6.00 23.01 5.45
C ILE A 693 -7.33 23.76 5.30
N SER A 694 -7.33 24.93 4.68
CA SER A 694 -8.49 25.83 4.66
C SER A 694 -8.63 26.60 3.35
N ALA A 695 -9.72 27.33 3.11
CA ALA A 695 -9.76 28.34 2.03
C ALA A 695 -8.70 29.46 2.23
N ASP A 696 -8.47 30.27 1.19
CA ASP A 696 -7.53 31.41 1.22
C ASP A 696 -7.73 32.34 2.43
N ILE A 697 -6.61 32.81 3.00
CA ILE A 697 -6.60 33.90 3.99
C ILE A 697 -6.83 35.26 3.32
N ASN A 698 -7.30 36.22 4.11
CA ASN A 698 -7.38 37.63 3.75
C ASN A 698 -7.22 38.47 5.05
N PRO A 699 -6.94 39.79 4.96
CA PRO A 699 -6.68 40.64 6.13
C PRO A 699 -7.96 41.00 6.90
N THR A 700 -8.77 40.00 7.26
CA THR A 700 -9.93 40.16 8.13
C THR A 700 -9.82 39.22 9.32
N TRP A 701 -10.10 39.74 10.52
CA TRP A 701 -10.03 38.96 11.75
C TRP A 701 -10.98 37.76 11.74
N GLY A 702 -12.15 37.91 11.10
CA GLY A 702 -13.10 36.82 10.89
C GLY A 702 -12.48 35.62 10.15
N ARG A 703 -11.64 35.85 9.13
CA ARG A 703 -10.98 34.78 8.40
C ARG A 703 -9.87 34.12 9.24
N VAL A 704 -9.06 34.91 9.94
CA VAL A 704 -8.04 34.38 10.87
C VAL A 704 -8.69 33.47 11.92
N LYS A 705 -9.80 33.89 12.54
CA LYS A 705 -10.56 33.05 13.49
C LYS A 705 -11.07 31.76 12.88
N ALA A 706 -11.54 31.80 11.64
CA ALA A 706 -12.05 30.60 10.96
C ALA A 706 -10.93 29.57 10.72
N ILE A 707 -9.78 30.01 10.20
CA ILE A 707 -8.62 29.14 9.95
C ILE A 707 -8.11 28.52 11.25
N ILE A 708 -8.01 29.31 12.33
CA ILE A 708 -7.63 28.78 13.64
C ILE A 708 -8.57 27.65 14.06
N LYS A 709 -9.90 27.86 13.96
CA LYS A 709 -10.92 26.87 14.33
C LYS A 709 -10.88 25.61 13.47
N GLU A 710 -10.59 25.73 12.17
CA GLU A 710 -10.42 24.61 11.25
C GLU A 710 -9.19 23.76 11.62
N ASN A 711 -8.08 24.39 12.05
CA ASN A 711 -6.83 23.69 12.37
C ASN A 711 -6.81 22.97 13.74
N LEU A 712 -7.69 23.34 14.68
CA LEU A 712 -7.63 22.88 16.10
C LEU A 712 -7.55 21.36 16.29
N TYR A 713 -8.14 20.58 15.39
CA TYR A 713 -8.26 19.12 15.51
C TYR A 713 -7.41 18.36 14.48
N LEU A 714 -6.38 19.03 13.94
CA LEU A 714 -5.44 18.44 13.00
C LEU A 714 -4.08 18.11 13.61
N SER A 715 -3.96 18.16 14.94
CA SER A 715 -2.67 18.01 15.64
C SER A 715 -1.98 16.68 15.34
N ALA A 716 -2.75 15.61 15.17
CA ALA A 716 -2.24 14.27 14.85
C ALA A 716 -1.62 14.15 13.44
N TYR A 717 -1.87 15.13 12.55
CA TYR A 717 -1.37 15.13 11.18
C TYR A 717 -0.13 16.03 11.00
N ALA A 718 0.26 16.78 12.04
CA ALA A 718 1.58 17.40 12.07
C ALA A 718 2.61 16.37 12.56
N ALA A 719 3.70 16.21 11.80
CA ALA A 719 4.79 15.29 12.12
C ALA A 719 6.11 15.86 11.59
N PRO A 720 7.28 15.34 12.03
CA PRO A 720 8.57 15.84 11.53
C PRO A 720 8.64 15.85 10.00
N GLY A 721 8.80 17.04 9.42
CA GLY A 721 8.81 17.23 7.96
C GLY A 721 7.45 17.32 7.28
N ALA A 722 6.34 17.31 8.02
CA ALA A 722 4.98 17.23 7.50
C ALA A 722 4.05 18.17 8.30
N TYR A 723 3.63 19.30 7.70
CA TYR A 723 3.00 20.41 8.43
C TYR A 723 1.64 20.83 7.87
N ASN A 724 0.69 21.07 8.78
CA ASN A 724 -0.58 21.72 8.44
C ASN A 724 -0.31 23.19 8.09
N ASP A 725 -0.67 23.60 6.88
CA ASP A 725 -0.50 24.97 6.40
C ASP A 725 -1.79 25.78 6.58
N MET A 726 -1.73 26.70 7.54
CA MET A 726 -2.78 27.67 7.88
C MET A 726 -2.77 28.89 6.94
N ASP A 727 -2.07 28.81 5.81
CA ASP A 727 -1.86 29.88 4.82
C ASP A 727 -0.90 30.99 5.30
N MET A 728 -0.58 31.91 4.40
CA MET A 728 0.37 33.00 4.58
C MET A 728 0.00 33.95 5.74
N LEU A 729 1.01 34.66 6.24
CA LEU A 729 0.86 35.68 7.28
C LEU A 729 0.33 37.00 6.69
N GLU A 730 -0.80 37.45 7.23
CA GLU A 730 -1.39 38.78 7.01
C GLU A 730 -0.86 39.83 8.01
N VAL A 731 0.14 39.46 8.81
CA VAL A 731 0.77 40.32 9.83
C VAL A 731 1.26 41.65 9.23
N GLY A 732 0.80 42.76 9.79
CA GLY A 732 1.11 44.11 9.33
C GLY A 732 0.22 44.62 8.21
N ARG A 733 -0.92 43.99 7.91
CA ARG A 733 -1.81 44.35 6.80
C ARG A 733 -3.19 44.89 7.19
N GLY A 734 -3.32 45.46 8.38
CA GLY A 734 -4.51 46.23 8.78
C GLY A 734 -5.11 45.83 10.13
N PHE A 735 -4.54 44.84 10.79
CA PHE A 735 -4.91 44.41 12.13
C PHE A 735 -4.43 45.38 13.22
N SER A 736 -5.07 45.29 14.38
CA SER A 736 -4.55 45.87 15.62
C SER A 736 -3.25 45.18 16.06
N ASP A 737 -2.48 45.82 16.94
CA ASP A 737 -1.24 45.23 17.48
C ASP A 737 -1.53 43.87 18.15
N GLU A 738 -2.64 43.76 18.89
CA GLU A 738 -3.10 42.52 19.53
C GLU A 738 -3.46 41.41 18.53
N GLU A 739 -4.20 41.73 17.47
CA GLU A 739 -4.58 40.76 16.43
C GLU A 739 -3.36 40.30 15.62
N ASP A 740 -2.43 41.21 15.26
CA ASP A 740 -1.15 40.87 14.63
C ASP A 740 -0.37 39.88 15.51
N GLN A 741 -0.27 40.17 16.81
CA GLN A 741 0.40 39.31 17.79
C GLN A 741 -0.26 37.93 17.87
N THR A 742 -1.58 37.86 17.96
CA THR A 742 -2.31 36.59 18.05
C THR A 742 -2.17 35.77 16.77
N HIS A 743 -2.29 36.41 15.60
CA HIS A 743 -2.12 35.74 14.32
C HIS A 743 -0.73 35.10 14.20
N PHE A 744 0.34 35.85 14.49
CA PHE A 744 1.70 35.31 14.42
C PHE A 744 1.94 34.21 15.46
N ALA A 745 1.55 34.45 16.71
CA ALA A 745 1.81 33.54 17.82
C ALA A 745 1.05 32.22 17.69
N VAL A 746 -0.19 32.24 17.18
CA VAL A 746 -0.96 31.00 16.95
C VAL A 746 -0.40 30.20 15.78
N TRP A 747 0.05 30.83 14.69
CA TRP A 747 0.71 30.12 13.59
C TRP A 747 1.96 29.38 14.10
N CYS A 748 2.77 30.06 14.93
CA CYS A 748 3.94 29.44 15.56
C CYS A 748 3.55 28.29 16.49
N MET A 749 2.52 28.48 17.33
CA MET A 749 2.01 27.46 18.25
C MET A 749 1.53 26.21 17.51
N MET A 750 1.02 26.37 16.28
CA MET A 750 0.47 25.31 15.43
C MET A 750 1.49 24.66 14.49
N SER A 751 2.75 25.14 14.44
CA SER A 751 3.78 24.66 13.50
C SER A 751 3.43 24.89 12.03
N SER A 752 2.69 25.96 11.73
CA SER A 752 2.33 26.30 10.35
C SER A 752 3.50 26.99 9.65
N PRO A 753 3.72 26.77 8.34
CA PRO A 753 4.63 27.58 7.55
C PRO A 753 4.45 29.09 7.79
N LEU A 754 5.55 29.81 7.99
CA LEU A 754 5.58 31.25 8.25
C LEU A 754 6.00 32.00 6.98
N LEU A 755 5.08 32.07 6.01
CA LEU A 755 5.27 32.84 4.78
C LEU A 755 4.68 34.25 4.93
N ILE A 756 5.54 35.27 5.01
CA ILE A 756 5.13 36.67 5.09
C ILE A 756 4.41 37.07 3.79
N GLY A 757 3.17 37.56 3.90
CA GLY A 757 2.35 37.99 2.76
C GLY A 757 2.25 39.51 2.57
N CYS A 758 3.00 40.31 3.33
CA CYS A 758 2.96 41.77 3.24
C CYS A 758 4.09 42.35 2.36
N ASP A 759 3.92 43.61 1.97
CA ASP A 759 4.96 44.38 1.30
C ASP A 759 6.04 44.79 2.32
N LEU A 760 7.25 44.23 2.20
CA LEU A 760 8.34 44.46 3.15
C LEU A 760 8.84 45.91 3.13
N GLU A 761 8.59 46.66 2.07
CA GLU A 761 8.94 48.09 2.02
C GLU A 761 8.06 48.88 3.00
N LYS A 762 6.77 48.54 3.07
CA LYS A 762 5.84 49.13 4.03
C LYS A 762 6.15 48.70 5.46
N LEU A 763 6.65 47.47 5.64
CA LEU A 763 7.05 46.93 6.95
C LEU A 763 8.16 47.75 7.62
N LYS A 764 9.05 48.44 6.85
CA LYS A 764 10.06 49.36 7.40
C LYS A 764 9.48 50.41 8.33
N SER A 765 8.26 50.86 8.05
CA SER A 765 7.57 51.90 8.82
C SER A 765 6.82 51.35 10.05
N LYS A 766 6.90 50.04 10.31
CA LYS A 766 6.16 49.33 11.37
C LYS A 766 7.10 48.57 12.31
N PRO A 767 7.83 49.26 13.20
CA PRO A 767 8.85 48.63 14.04
C PRO A 767 8.29 47.58 15.01
N LYS A 768 7.05 47.75 15.51
CA LYS A 768 6.39 46.75 16.37
C LYS A 768 6.11 45.44 15.62
N THR A 769 5.49 45.53 14.44
CA THR A 769 5.22 44.38 13.57
C THR A 769 6.52 43.68 13.16
N LEU A 770 7.56 44.45 12.82
CA LEU A 770 8.87 43.88 12.49
C LEU A 770 9.52 43.18 13.70
N ALA A 771 9.37 43.72 14.91
CA ALA A 771 9.84 43.07 16.12
C ALA A 771 9.09 41.76 16.41
N LEU A 772 7.77 41.74 16.18
CA LEU A 772 6.95 40.53 16.30
C LEU A 772 7.43 39.43 15.36
N LEU A 773 7.62 39.74 14.07
CA LEU A 773 8.16 38.80 13.07
C LEU A 773 9.60 38.36 13.36
N LYS A 774 10.28 38.98 14.32
CA LYS A 774 11.64 38.60 14.78
C LYS A 774 11.65 37.98 16.17
N ASN A 775 10.48 37.74 16.77
CA ASN A 775 10.39 37.18 18.11
C ASN A 775 11.01 35.77 18.11
N LYS A 776 12.18 35.65 18.73
CA LYS A 776 12.97 34.41 18.73
C LYS A 776 12.30 33.27 19.48
N ASP A 777 11.53 33.58 20.51
CA ASP A 777 10.87 32.56 21.34
C ASP A 777 9.68 31.94 20.58
N LEU A 778 8.85 32.78 19.95
CA LEU A 778 7.77 32.29 19.08
C LEU A 778 8.31 31.53 17.86
N ILE A 779 9.37 32.02 17.22
CA ILE A 779 9.99 31.32 16.09
C ILE A 779 10.60 29.99 16.54
N ALA A 780 11.24 29.93 17.72
CA ALA A 780 11.79 28.68 18.23
C ALA A 780 10.70 27.63 18.53
N LEU A 781 9.50 28.09 18.92
CA LEU A 781 8.33 27.24 19.05
C LEU A 781 7.91 26.68 17.70
N ASP A 782 7.80 27.50 16.67
CA ASP A 782 7.47 27.06 15.31
C ASP A 782 8.50 26.06 14.74
N GLN A 783 9.78 26.38 14.91
CA GLN A 783 10.91 25.66 14.33
C GLN A 783 11.39 24.47 15.18
N ASP A 784 10.57 23.99 16.12
CA ASP A 784 10.84 22.79 16.91
C ASP A 784 10.82 21.53 16.03
N THR A 785 11.90 20.74 16.07
CA THR A 785 12.15 19.58 15.18
C THR A 785 11.26 18.36 15.45
N ALA A 786 10.67 18.25 16.64
CA ALA A 786 9.70 17.21 16.91
C ALA A 786 8.38 17.46 16.13
N ALA A 787 8.22 18.68 15.58
CA ALA A 787 7.06 19.12 14.82
C ALA A 787 5.68 18.89 15.46
N PRO A 788 5.52 18.94 16.81
CA PRO A 788 4.20 18.76 17.39
C PRO A 788 3.35 20.00 17.08
N GLN A 789 2.12 19.82 16.63
CA GLN A 789 1.13 20.89 16.64
C GLN A 789 0.44 20.93 18.01
N ALA A 790 0.03 22.12 18.46
CA ALA A 790 -0.78 22.26 19.67
C ALA A 790 -2.18 21.64 19.53
N TYR A 791 -2.69 21.06 20.62
CA TYR A 791 -4.04 20.52 20.70
C TYR A 791 -4.85 21.21 21.80
N VAL A 792 -6.18 21.12 21.68
CA VAL A 792 -7.11 21.72 22.65
C VAL A 792 -7.13 20.88 23.92
N VAL A 793 -6.95 21.52 25.07
CA VAL A 793 -7.09 20.89 26.40
C VAL A 793 -8.27 21.46 27.19
N LYS A 794 -8.76 22.63 26.79
CA LYS A 794 -9.97 23.23 27.33
C LYS A 794 -10.57 24.20 26.34
N LYS A 795 -11.90 24.20 26.24
CA LYS A 795 -12.67 25.13 25.42
C LYS A 795 -13.83 25.70 26.23
N ASP A 796 -14.04 27.02 26.12
CA ASP A 796 -15.23 27.69 26.63
C ASP A 796 -15.65 28.80 25.65
N GLY A 797 -16.74 28.56 24.92
CA GLY A 797 -17.16 29.41 23.80
C GLY A 797 -16.05 29.58 22.76
N ASP A 798 -15.61 30.83 22.57
CA ASP A 798 -14.52 31.23 21.67
C ASP A 798 -13.18 31.44 22.39
N THR A 799 -13.01 30.80 23.54
CA THR A 799 -11.73 30.73 24.26
C THR A 799 -11.18 29.31 24.29
N TYR A 800 -9.86 29.20 24.16
CA TYR A 800 -9.16 27.92 24.07
C TYR A 800 -7.91 27.95 24.95
N VAL A 801 -7.71 26.89 25.73
CA VAL A 801 -6.38 26.57 26.24
C VAL A 801 -5.80 25.51 25.33
N LEU A 802 -4.61 25.78 24.80
CA LEU A 802 -3.88 24.89 23.90
C LEU A 802 -2.62 24.40 24.59
N LEU A 803 -2.29 23.13 24.40
CA LEU A 803 -1.09 22.49 24.91
C LEU A 803 -0.28 21.94 23.73
N ARG A 804 1.02 22.12 23.79
CA ARG A 804 1.98 21.55 22.85
C ARG A 804 3.15 20.97 23.62
N GLU A 805 3.45 19.69 23.40
CA GLU A 805 4.74 19.13 23.83
C GLU A 805 5.85 19.75 22.99
N LEU A 806 7.06 19.92 23.54
CA LEU A 806 8.22 20.40 22.80
C LEU A 806 9.26 19.29 22.67
N THR A 807 10.20 19.42 21.73
CA THR A 807 11.32 18.47 21.59
C THR A 807 11.94 18.24 22.98
N PRO A 808 11.93 17.00 23.48
CA PRO A 808 12.62 16.70 24.73
C PRO A 808 14.11 16.97 24.52
N PRO A 809 14.84 17.43 25.54
CA PRO A 809 16.30 17.44 25.49
C PRO A 809 16.79 16.03 25.14
N ASP A 810 17.94 15.90 24.47
CA ASP A 810 18.63 14.61 24.20
C ASP A 810 19.05 13.91 25.52
N ASP A 811 18.09 13.51 26.35
CA ASP A 811 18.25 12.96 27.70
C ASP A 811 17.42 11.69 27.93
N GLY A 812 16.86 11.12 26.86
CA GLY A 812 16.02 9.92 26.94
C GLY A 812 14.61 10.16 27.47
N TRP A 813 14.02 11.34 27.20
CA TRP A 813 12.65 11.71 27.60
C TRP A 813 12.46 11.84 29.12
N THR A 814 13.54 12.11 29.86
CA THR A 814 13.49 12.21 31.33
C THR A 814 13.08 13.61 31.79
N LYS A 815 13.36 14.65 30.99
CA LYS A 815 12.80 16.00 31.17
C LYS A 815 11.62 16.23 30.24
N ALA A 816 10.78 17.21 30.58
CA ALA A 816 9.63 17.58 29.79
C ALA A 816 9.55 19.11 29.64
N SER A 817 9.29 19.55 28.42
CA SER A 817 9.08 20.94 28.07
C SER A 817 7.76 21.03 27.30
N VAL A 818 6.89 21.96 27.69
CA VAL A 818 5.59 22.16 27.04
C VAL A 818 5.32 23.64 26.82
N ALA A 819 4.58 23.98 25.77
CA ALA A 819 4.01 25.30 25.58
C ALA A 819 2.52 25.28 25.92
N LEU A 820 2.06 26.30 26.65
CA LEU A 820 0.66 26.54 26.98
C LEU A 820 0.22 27.87 26.38
N ALA A 821 -0.86 27.86 25.60
CA ALA A 821 -1.46 29.07 25.05
C ALA A 821 -2.86 29.31 25.62
N PHE A 822 -3.12 30.52 26.12
CA PHE A 822 -4.44 31.01 26.51
C PHE A 822 -4.95 31.94 25.42
N LEU A 823 -5.84 31.43 24.57
CA LEU A 823 -6.34 32.10 23.38
C LEU A 823 -7.76 32.60 23.57
N ASN A 824 -7.98 33.91 23.41
CA ASN A 824 -9.29 34.53 23.40
C ASN A 824 -9.63 35.06 22.00
N LEU A 825 -10.54 34.38 21.29
CA LEU A 825 -11.03 34.83 19.99
C LEU A 825 -12.31 35.68 20.08
N SER A 826 -12.85 35.86 21.29
CA SER A 826 -14.07 36.64 21.51
C SER A 826 -13.80 38.15 21.56
N ASP A 827 -14.87 38.93 21.44
CA ASP A 827 -14.81 40.41 21.45
C ASP A 827 -14.78 41.00 22.87
N GLU A 828 -14.78 40.14 23.90
CA GLU A 828 -14.81 40.53 25.32
C GLU A 828 -13.60 39.97 26.06
N PRO A 829 -13.09 40.65 27.11
CA PRO A 829 -12.06 40.08 27.97
C PRO A 829 -12.59 38.83 28.69
N LYS A 830 -11.75 37.80 28.80
CA LYS A 830 -12.14 36.52 29.40
C LYS A 830 -11.17 36.08 30.48
N GLY A 831 -11.71 35.67 31.62
CA GLY A 831 -10.95 34.98 32.67
C GLY A 831 -10.69 33.54 32.26
N MET A 832 -9.43 33.15 32.11
CA MET A 832 -9.02 31.81 31.68
C MET A 832 -8.13 31.17 32.73
N THR A 833 -8.33 29.87 32.97
CA THR A 833 -7.53 29.10 33.93
C THR A 833 -7.25 27.70 33.40
N PHE A 834 -6.05 27.22 33.72
CA PHE A 834 -5.60 25.86 33.47
C PHE A 834 -5.90 24.89 34.64
N ARG A 835 -6.60 25.35 35.68
CA ARG A 835 -6.99 24.53 36.83
C ARG A 835 -7.79 23.29 36.37
N GLY A 836 -7.36 22.11 36.83
CA GLY A 836 -7.98 20.81 36.52
C GLY A 836 -7.31 20.04 35.37
N CYS A 837 -6.58 20.72 34.48
CA CYS A 837 -5.94 20.13 33.30
C CYS A 837 -4.47 19.73 33.54
N GLY A 838 -3.94 19.90 34.76
CA GLY A 838 -2.52 19.65 35.08
C GLY A 838 -2.03 18.21 34.84
N HIS A 839 -2.94 17.23 34.81
CA HIS A 839 -2.62 15.83 34.50
C HIS A 839 -2.27 15.60 33.02
N LEU A 840 -2.60 16.55 32.14
CA LEU A 840 -2.29 16.50 30.71
C LEU A 840 -0.88 17.00 30.38
N LEU A 841 -0.23 17.71 31.31
CA LEU A 841 1.06 18.34 31.05
C LEU A 841 2.23 17.36 30.94
N GLY A 842 2.09 16.16 31.52
CA GLY A 842 3.21 15.22 31.63
C GLY A 842 4.44 15.79 32.36
N LEU A 843 4.29 16.86 33.15
CA LEU A 843 5.37 17.47 33.94
C LEU A 843 5.35 16.94 35.38
N ASP A 844 6.53 16.75 35.97
CA ASP A 844 6.64 16.48 37.41
C ASP A 844 6.41 17.75 38.26
N LYS A 845 5.94 17.57 39.50
CA LYS A 845 5.47 18.65 40.39
C LYS A 845 6.58 19.56 40.96
N GLY A 846 7.86 19.29 40.70
CA GLY A 846 9.00 20.04 41.26
C GLY A 846 9.80 20.81 40.20
N HIS A 847 10.13 22.07 40.51
CA HIS A 847 10.99 22.98 39.73
C HIS A 847 10.62 23.16 38.25
N VAL A 848 9.50 23.85 37.98
CA VAL A 848 9.14 24.31 36.63
C VAL A 848 9.69 25.71 36.41
N LYS A 849 10.50 25.90 35.36
CA LYS A 849 10.86 27.24 34.85
C LYS A 849 9.79 27.69 33.87
N VAL A 850 9.40 28.97 33.94
CA VAL A 850 8.41 29.51 33.01
C VAL A 850 8.96 30.72 32.27
N ARG A 851 8.74 30.72 30.95
CA ARG A 851 9.10 31.80 30.05
C ARG A 851 7.86 32.32 29.32
N ASP A 852 7.60 33.61 29.41
CA ASP A 852 6.61 34.27 28.55
C ASP A 852 7.23 34.42 27.16
N MET A 853 6.68 33.69 26.19
CA MET A 853 7.22 33.60 24.84
C MET A 853 6.91 34.85 24.01
N ILE A 854 5.93 35.66 24.43
CA ILE A 854 5.59 36.91 23.76
C ILE A 854 6.47 38.04 24.30
N ALA A 855 6.61 38.14 25.62
CA ALA A 855 7.44 39.15 26.26
C ALA A 855 8.95 38.84 26.19
N GLY A 856 9.31 37.57 25.98
CA GLY A 856 10.69 37.09 25.88
C GLY A 856 11.46 37.11 27.19
N CYS A 857 10.77 36.94 28.32
CA CYS A 857 11.36 36.97 29.65
C CYS A 857 10.91 35.79 30.52
N ASP A 858 11.77 35.41 31.45
CA ASP A 858 11.46 34.38 32.45
C ASP A 858 10.61 35.00 33.57
N ILE A 859 9.60 34.26 34.03
CA ILE A 859 8.67 34.69 35.08
C ILE A 859 8.64 33.67 36.22
N SER A 860 8.37 34.14 37.43
CA SER A 860 8.53 33.34 38.65
C SER A 860 7.46 32.25 38.86
N ASP A 861 6.31 32.33 38.19
CA ASP A 861 5.25 31.32 38.05
C ASP A 861 4.07 32.03 37.34
N PRO A 862 3.51 31.55 36.20
CA PRO A 862 2.29 32.12 35.63
C PRO A 862 1.08 31.83 36.52
N GLY A 863 1.22 30.89 37.46
CA GLY A 863 0.18 30.41 38.35
C GLY A 863 -0.83 29.52 37.63
N VAL A 864 -1.40 28.57 38.38
CA VAL A 864 -2.70 27.95 38.09
C VAL A 864 -3.85 28.97 38.33
N GLU A 865 -3.51 30.25 38.45
CA GLU A 865 -4.42 31.35 38.75
C GLU A 865 -5.19 31.79 37.51
N PRO A 866 -6.45 32.24 37.65
CA PRO A 866 -7.20 32.82 36.55
C PRO A 866 -6.48 34.07 35.99
N MET A 867 -6.22 34.10 34.69
CA MET A 867 -5.73 35.28 33.99
C MET A 867 -6.81 35.89 33.11
N THR A 868 -6.93 37.21 33.13
CA THR A 868 -7.78 37.93 32.19
C THR A 868 -7.04 38.11 30.88
N VAL A 869 -7.51 37.44 29.83
CA VAL A 869 -6.99 37.60 28.47
C VAL A 869 -7.87 38.61 27.73
N PRO A 870 -7.30 39.72 27.21
CA PRO A 870 -8.06 40.71 26.43
C PRO A 870 -8.78 40.12 25.22
N PRO A 871 -9.76 40.83 24.64
CA PRO A 871 -10.33 40.47 23.35
C PRO A 871 -9.23 40.22 22.31
N HIS A 872 -9.42 39.20 21.48
CA HIS A 872 -8.55 38.88 20.34
C HIS A 872 -7.09 38.57 20.68
N ALA A 873 -6.77 38.37 21.96
CA ALA A 873 -5.41 38.20 22.44
C ALA A 873 -5.06 36.73 22.72
N VAL A 874 -3.77 36.43 22.65
CA VAL A 874 -3.17 35.19 23.15
C VAL A 874 -2.06 35.49 24.16
N ARG A 875 -1.87 34.56 25.11
CA ARG A 875 -0.67 34.49 25.97
C ARG A 875 -0.06 33.11 25.81
N ILE A 876 1.25 33.04 25.59
CA ILE A 876 1.96 31.77 25.39
C ILE A 876 3.10 31.66 26.41
N TYR A 877 3.10 30.58 27.17
CA TYR A 877 4.11 30.29 28.16
C TYR A 877 4.78 28.97 27.84
N ARG A 878 6.12 28.95 27.87
CA ARG A 878 6.89 27.71 27.88
C ARG A 878 7.19 27.31 29.31
N LEU A 879 6.94 26.04 29.63
CA LEU A 879 7.16 25.44 30.94
C LEU A 879 8.19 24.32 30.77
N ASP A 880 9.35 24.46 31.42
CA ASP A 880 10.41 23.46 31.42
C ASP A 880 10.48 22.79 32.81
N SER A 881 10.32 21.46 32.87
CA SER A 881 10.42 20.66 34.10
C SER A 881 11.66 19.78 34.09
N SER A 882 12.25 19.56 35.27
CA SER A 882 13.34 18.61 35.47
C SER A 882 12.90 17.14 35.44
N GLY A 883 11.61 16.85 35.36
CA GLY A 883 11.06 15.49 35.31
C GLY A 883 9.81 15.37 34.43
N ARG A 884 9.68 14.25 33.73
CA ARG A 884 8.49 13.84 32.97
C ARG A 884 7.61 12.90 33.78
N ARG A 885 6.29 13.04 33.66
CA ARG A 885 5.26 12.14 34.20
C ARG A 885 4.49 11.50 33.04
N GLU A 886 4.10 10.25 33.23
CA GLU A 886 3.20 9.54 32.31
C GLU A 886 1.83 10.25 32.26
N VAL A 887 1.36 10.56 31.05
CA VAL A 887 0.02 11.12 30.82
C VAL A 887 -1.00 9.97 30.84
N SER A 888 -2.10 10.18 31.57
CA SER A 888 -3.11 9.14 31.81
C SER A 888 -4.38 9.30 30.97
N LEU A 889 -4.57 10.39 30.24
CA LEU A 889 -5.76 10.66 29.42
C LEU A 889 -5.34 11.11 28.02
N TYR A 890 -5.91 10.49 27.00
CA TYR A 890 -5.70 10.81 25.59
C TYR A 890 -7.07 10.98 24.91
N GLU A 891 -7.38 12.20 24.47
CA GLU A 891 -8.64 12.52 23.80
C GLU A 891 -8.64 12.03 22.35
N ALA A 892 -9.79 11.58 21.83
CA ALA A 892 -9.88 11.02 20.48
C ALA A 892 -9.57 12.03 19.37
N GLU A 893 -9.85 13.32 19.57
CA GLU A 893 -9.46 14.40 18.65
C GLU A 893 -7.94 14.65 18.56
N THR A 894 -7.14 13.98 19.40
CA THR A 894 -5.68 13.96 19.29
C THR A 894 -5.15 12.68 18.64
N ALA A 895 -6.03 11.70 18.37
CA ALA A 895 -5.67 10.45 17.73
C ALA A 895 -5.57 10.62 16.21
N TYR A 896 -4.59 9.99 15.59
CA TYR A 896 -4.48 9.88 14.14
C TYR A 896 -5.57 8.94 13.61
N LEU A 897 -6.42 9.42 12.70
CA LEU A 897 -7.38 8.57 11.98
C LEU A 897 -6.81 8.23 10.61
N SER A 898 -6.57 6.94 10.35
CA SER A 898 -5.81 6.48 9.17
C SER A 898 -6.45 6.83 7.81
N THR A 899 -7.74 7.15 7.80
CA THR A 899 -8.49 7.48 6.60
C THR A 899 -9.04 8.91 6.59
N TYR A 900 -8.65 9.77 7.55
CA TYR A 900 -9.15 11.13 7.63
C TYR A 900 -8.89 11.92 6.35
N GLN A 901 -9.88 12.71 5.94
CA GLN A 901 -9.85 13.61 4.80
C GLN A 901 -11.03 14.58 4.89
N GLU A 902 -10.89 15.76 4.28
CA GLU A 902 -11.92 16.83 4.26
C GLU A 902 -12.39 17.19 2.85
N LEU A 903 -11.95 16.46 1.82
CA LEU A 903 -12.31 16.69 0.42
C LEU A 903 -13.70 16.18 0.04
N HIS A 904 -14.16 15.13 0.74
CA HIS A 904 -15.37 14.40 0.43
C HIS A 904 -16.19 14.17 1.69
N ASP A 905 -17.50 13.99 1.52
CA ASP A 905 -18.38 13.59 2.61
C ASP A 905 -17.91 12.26 3.23
N ALA A 906 -17.46 12.32 4.48
CA ALA A 906 -16.83 11.19 5.16
C ALA A 906 -17.78 10.00 5.35
N LYS A 907 -19.09 10.24 5.52
CA LYS A 907 -20.11 9.19 5.66
C LYS A 907 -20.27 8.42 4.35
N LYS A 908 -20.32 9.12 3.21
CA LYS A 908 -20.38 8.50 1.88
C LYS A 908 -19.07 7.79 1.52
N ALA A 909 -17.92 8.41 1.82
CA ALA A 909 -16.61 7.84 1.58
C ALA A 909 -16.25 6.68 2.55
N LYS A 910 -17.03 6.54 3.63
CA LYS A 910 -16.77 5.62 4.74
C LYS A 910 -15.36 5.80 5.29
N THR A 911 -14.99 7.03 5.59
CA THR A 911 -13.72 7.40 6.22
C THR A 911 -13.96 7.85 7.67
N GLY A 912 -12.94 7.72 8.52
CA GLY A 912 -12.97 8.27 9.86
C GLY A 912 -13.04 9.80 9.85
N TYR A 913 -13.72 10.38 10.84
CA TYR A 913 -13.81 11.84 11.03
C TYR A 913 -14.02 12.18 12.51
N TYR A 914 -13.70 13.41 12.90
CA TYR A 914 -14.07 13.95 14.21
C TYR A 914 -15.40 14.68 14.12
N GLU A 915 -16.29 14.47 15.08
CA GLU A 915 -17.56 15.19 15.17
C GLU A 915 -17.76 15.81 16.54
N LYS A 916 -18.46 16.96 16.57
CA LYS A 916 -18.85 17.62 17.81
C LYS A 916 -19.83 16.75 18.57
N ASN A 917 -19.59 16.57 19.87
CA ASN A 917 -20.48 15.80 20.72
C ASN A 917 -20.45 16.35 22.15
N ASP A 918 -21.59 16.83 22.65
CA ASP A 918 -21.69 17.43 23.99
C ASP A 918 -21.48 16.42 25.14
N LYS A 919 -21.47 15.10 24.83
CA LYS A 919 -21.16 14.04 25.80
C LYS A 919 -19.67 13.66 25.84
N ALA A 920 -18.88 14.15 24.88
CA ALA A 920 -17.45 13.90 24.80
C ALA A 920 -16.68 14.78 25.78
N SER A 921 -15.60 14.27 26.37
CA SER A 921 -14.79 14.99 27.38
C SER A 921 -14.16 16.26 26.81
N GLY A 922 -13.59 16.18 25.60
CA GLY A 922 -13.03 17.34 24.88
C GLY A 922 -14.03 18.07 23.97
N GLY A 923 -15.29 17.60 23.91
CA GLY A 923 -16.35 18.14 23.05
C GLY A 923 -16.30 17.62 21.60
N MET A 924 -15.37 16.71 21.29
CA MET A 924 -15.25 16.02 20.01
C MET A 924 -15.15 14.51 20.23
N ALA A 925 -15.65 13.70 19.29
CA ALA A 925 -15.49 12.26 19.29
C ALA A 925 -15.04 11.77 17.90
N ALA A 926 -14.28 10.68 17.86
CA ALA A 926 -13.92 10.01 16.61
C ALA A 926 -15.06 9.08 16.15
N ALA A 927 -15.49 9.28 14.91
CA ALA A 927 -16.61 8.59 14.30
C ALA A 927 -16.19 7.76 13.08
N ASN A 928 -16.99 6.72 12.79
CA ASN A 928 -16.87 5.91 11.57
C ASN A 928 -15.47 5.28 11.37
N VAL A 929 -14.82 4.94 12.47
CA VAL A 929 -13.57 4.16 12.50
C VAL A 929 -13.91 2.67 12.44
N GLY A 930 -13.09 1.83 11.81
CA GLY A 930 -13.36 0.40 11.61
C GLY A 930 -14.18 0.06 10.35
N GLY A 931 -14.80 -1.13 10.33
CA GLY A 931 -15.62 -1.66 9.24
C GLY A 931 -14.84 -2.16 8.02
N ARG A 932 -13.51 -1.98 7.99
CA ARG A 932 -12.57 -2.54 7.02
C ARG A 932 -11.14 -2.45 7.54
N ARG A 933 -10.26 -3.30 7.00
CA ARG A 933 -8.81 -3.19 7.20
C ARG A 933 -8.31 -1.81 6.75
N GLY A 934 -7.38 -1.24 7.51
CA GLY A 934 -6.80 0.08 7.23
C GLY A 934 -7.66 1.28 7.65
N ASN A 935 -8.84 1.10 8.26
CA ASN A 935 -9.59 2.18 8.90
C ASN A 935 -9.53 2.06 10.42
N TYR A 936 -8.59 2.76 11.05
CA TYR A 936 -8.31 2.69 12.49
C TYR A 936 -8.04 4.08 13.07
N LEU A 937 -8.05 4.17 14.40
CA LEU A 937 -7.54 5.32 15.13
C LEU A 937 -6.31 4.94 15.95
N ALA A 938 -5.33 5.83 16.06
CA ALA A 938 -4.09 5.55 16.77
C ALA A 938 -3.52 6.76 17.52
N TRP A 939 -2.95 6.52 18.70
CA TRP A 939 -2.08 7.46 19.40
C TRP A 939 -0.65 6.93 19.33
N ASN A 940 0.25 7.71 18.75
CA ASN A 940 1.64 7.31 18.48
C ASN A 940 2.64 7.93 19.46
N ASN A 941 2.15 8.58 20.52
CA ASN A 941 2.93 9.35 21.48
C ASN A 941 2.69 8.90 22.94
N VAL A 942 2.27 7.65 23.16
CA VAL A 942 1.99 7.12 24.50
C VAL A 942 3.30 6.80 25.20
N TRP A 943 3.75 7.66 26.11
CA TRP A 943 5.05 7.49 26.77
C TRP A 943 4.95 6.77 28.11
N SER A 944 5.87 5.82 28.35
CA SER A 944 6.10 5.18 29.64
C SER A 944 7.58 5.26 30.06
N GLU A 945 7.84 5.59 31.33
CA GLU A 945 9.22 5.71 31.84
C GLU A 945 9.92 4.34 31.89
N LYS A 946 9.21 3.32 32.39
CA LYS A 946 9.78 2.00 32.70
C LYS A 946 9.08 0.85 32.01
N GLY A 947 8.04 1.13 31.22
CA GLY A 947 7.14 0.12 30.70
C GLY A 947 6.42 -0.66 31.80
N GLY A 948 5.87 -1.81 31.42
CA GLY A 948 5.17 -2.76 32.27
C GLY A 948 3.69 -2.89 31.95
N GLU A 949 2.91 -3.38 32.91
CA GLU A 949 1.49 -3.67 32.75
C GLU A 949 0.60 -2.47 33.12
N TYR A 950 -0.35 -2.19 32.24
CA TYR A 950 -1.28 -1.07 32.36
C TYR A 950 -2.71 -1.54 32.10
N ARG A 951 -3.65 -0.81 32.70
CA ARG A 951 -5.06 -0.86 32.35
C ARG A 951 -5.35 0.28 31.39
N MET A 952 -5.89 -0.06 30.22
CA MET A 952 -6.40 0.91 29.26
C MET A 952 -7.93 0.88 29.24
N SER A 953 -8.54 2.01 29.53
CA SER A 953 -9.99 2.19 29.57
C SER A 953 -10.41 3.09 28.41
N VAL A 954 -11.19 2.60 27.46
CA VAL A 954 -11.67 3.37 26.29
C VAL A 954 -13.13 3.74 26.51
N LYS A 955 -13.43 5.05 26.53
CA LYS A 955 -14.82 5.51 26.62
C LYS A 955 -15.45 5.60 25.24
N THR A 956 -16.60 4.95 25.12
CA THR A 956 -17.41 4.90 23.91
C THR A 956 -18.72 5.66 24.09
N LEU A 957 -19.21 6.25 23.01
CA LEU A 957 -20.52 6.91 22.97
C LEU A 957 -21.39 6.25 21.88
N GLY A 958 -22.63 5.91 22.24
CA GLY A 958 -23.61 5.32 21.32
C GLY A 958 -23.35 3.83 21.00
N GLU A 959 -24.07 3.31 20.01
CA GLU A 959 -23.96 1.92 19.57
C GLU A 959 -22.83 1.75 18.53
N GLY A 960 -22.24 0.54 18.47
CA GLY A 960 -21.24 0.18 17.47
C GLY A 960 -20.72 -1.24 17.65
N GLY A 961 -19.76 -1.63 16.82
CA GLY A 961 -19.12 -2.94 16.87
C GLY A 961 -18.15 -3.09 18.05
N GLU A 962 -17.56 -4.27 18.19
CA GLU A 962 -16.51 -4.52 19.19
C GLU A 962 -15.31 -3.58 18.99
N VAL A 963 -14.80 -2.97 20.06
CA VAL A 963 -13.53 -2.25 20.03
C VAL A 963 -12.40 -3.26 20.22
N LYS A 964 -11.53 -3.39 19.21
CA LYS A 964 -10.29 -4.17 19.32
C LYS A 964 -9.12 -3.21 19.44
N ALA A 965 -8.10 -3.59 20.21
CA ALA A 965 -6.93 -2.78 20.44
C ALA A 965 -5.64 -3.51 20.09
N LYS A 966 -4.64 -2.75 19.65
CA LYS A 966 -3.25 -3.17 19.50
C LYS A 966 -2.34 -2.17 20.20
N VAL A 967 -1.31 -2.68 20.87
CA VAL A 967 -0.25 -1.87 21.48
C VAL A 967 1.08 -2.31 20.90
N ASN A 968 1.79 -1.40 20.23
CA ASN A 968 3.01 -1.71 19.48
C ASN A 968 2.83 -2.90 18.52
N GLY A 969 1.70 -2.95 17.82
CA GLY A 969 1.31 -4.07 16.93
C GLY A 969 0.68 -5.28 17.64
N VAL A 970 0.90 -5.45 18.93
CA VAL A 970 0.42 -6.63 19.68
C VAL A 970 -1.05 -6.49 20.04
N ALA A 971 -1.88 -7.45 19.59
CA ALA A 971 -3.32 -7.46 19.88
C ALA A 971 -3.58 -7.64 21.39
N CYS A 972 -4.52 -6.84 21.91
CA CYS A 972 -4.89 -6.84 23.32
C CYS A 972 -6.31 -7.39 23.49
N GLY A 973 -6.51 -8.25 24.50
CA GLY A 973 -7.85 -8.74 24.88
C GLY A 973 -8.64 -7.63 25.58
N GLY A 974 -9.86 -7.35 25.10
CA GLY A 974 -10.77 -6.37 25.69
C GLY A 974 -11.97 -7.03 26.37
N THR A 975 -12.46 -6.42 27.44
CA THR A 975 -13.75 -6.76 28.07
C THR A 975 -14.62 -5.52 28.10
N ALA A 976 -15.75 -5.54 27.39
CA ALA A 976 -16.72 -4.45 27.40
C ALA A 976 -17.63 -4.53 28.63
N SER A 977 -17.88 -3.40 29.29
CA SER A 977 -18.94 -3.30 30.30
C SER A 977 -20.23 -2.78 29.64
N GLY A 978 -21.18 -3.66 29.28
CA GLY A 978 -22.52 -3.28 28.82
C GLY A 978 -22.74 -3.29 27.29
N ASP A 979 -23.87 -2.72 26.86
CA ASP A 979 -24.56 -2.90 25.56
C ASP A 979 -24.20 -1.87 24.46
N GLY A 980 -22.99 -1.28 24.50
CA GLY A 980 -22.44 -0.47 23.40
C GLY A 980 -22.02 0.95 23.81
N SER A 981 -22.71 1.57 24.77
CA SER A 981 -22.28 2.83 25.39
C SER A 981 -21.67 2.58 26.78
N GLY A 982 -20.42 2.99 27.01
CA GLY A 982 -19.77 2.77 28.31
C GLY A 982 -18.25 2.83 28.24
N MET A 983 -17.61 1.91 28.95
CA MET A 983 -16.16 1.76 29.02
C MET A 983 -15.74 0.38 28.50
N VAL A 984 -14.71 0.32 27.66
CA VAL A 984 -14.07 -0.92 27.23
C VAL A 984 -12.69 -1.00 27.87
N GLU A 985 -12.44 -2.06 28.64
CA GLU A 985 -11.20 -2.23 29.38
C GLU A 985 -10.27 -3.22 28.68
N PHE A 986 -8.99 -2.88 28.60
CA PHE A 986 -7.92 -3.73 28.07
C PHE A 986 -6.80 -3.83 29.09
N HIS A 987 -6.23 -5.03 29.22
CA HIS A 987 -4.93 -5.20 29.85
C HIS A 987 -3.87 -5.08 28.76
N ILE A 988 -2.96 -4.13 28.91
CA ILE A 988 -1.94 -3.82 27.90
C ILE A 988 -0.55 -3.79 28.54
N SER A 989 0.46 -4.10 27.72
CA SER A 989 1.87 -3.98 28.11
C SER A 989 2.52 -2.85 27.32
N LEU A 990 3.16 -1.91 28.02
CA LEU A 990 3.92 -0.82 27.41
C LEU A 990 5.43 -1.10 27.50
N ASN A 991 6.16 -0.75 26.45
CA ASN A 991 7.62 -0.69 26.46
C ASN A 991 8.08 0.61 27.13
N PRO A 992 9.29 0.65 27.72
CA PRO A 992 9.94 1.91 28.07
C PRO A 992 10.07 2.82 26.84
N GLY A 993 9.79 4.11 26.98
CA GLY A 993 9.78 5.09 25.90
C GLY A 993 8.40 5.31 25.30
N VAL A 994 8.37 5.70 24.02
CA VAL A 994 7.15 6.01 23.27
C VAL A 994 6.54 4.72 22.69
N ASN A 995 5.22 4.59 22.81
CA ASN A 995 4.44 3.45 22.37
C ASN A 995 3.32 3.90 21.42
N SER A 996 2.89 3.01 20.53
CA SER A 996 1.69 3.19 19.74
C SER A 996 0.53 2.40 20.32
N VAL A 997 -0.64 3.03 20.37
CA VAL A 997 -1.91 2.39 20.76
C VAL A 997 -2.88 2.60 19.61
N ARG A 998 -3.39 1.51 19.03
CA ARG A 998 -4.34 1.50 17.93
C ARG A 998 -5.65 0.87 18.37
N LEU A 999 -6.77 1.51 18.03
CA LEU A 999 -8.11 0.92 18.11
C LEU A 999 -8.65 0.68 16.71
N PHE A 1000 -9.25 -0.49 16.49
CA PHE A 1000 -9.71 -0.93 15.17
C PHE A 1000 -10.83 -1.97 15.28
N ASN A 1001 -11.52 -2.21 14.17
CA ASN A 1001 -12.34 -3.39 13.93
C ASN A 1001 -12.49 -3.57 12.42
N ASN A 1002 -12.06 -4.72 11.89
CA ASN A 1002 -12.04 -4.96 10.45
C ASN A 1002 -13.42 -5.34 9.87
N GLU A 1003 -14.37 -5.71 10.72
CA GLU A 1003 -15.66 -6.27 10.32
C GLU A 1003 -16.81 -5.28 10.47
N ALA A 1004 -16.75 -4.44 11.51
CA ALA A 1004 -17.78 -3.45 11.83
C ALA A 1004 -17.16 -2.11 12.23
N ALA A 1005 -17.91 -1.02 12.04
CA ALA A 1005 -17.51 0.28 12.57
C ALA A 1005 -17.53 0.25 14.11
N LEU A 1006 -16.56 0.91 14.73
CA LEU A 1006 -16.51 1.15 16.15
C LEU A 1006 -17.67 2.06 16.59
N PRO A 1007 -18.07 2.01 17.87
CA PRO A 1007 -18.84 3.08 18.48
C PRO A 1007 -18.05 4.40 18.38
N LEU A 1008 -18.70 5.54 18.63
CA LEU A 1008 -17.97 6.80 18.73
C LEU A 1008 -16.95 6.69 19.86
N ILE A 1009 -15.69 7.02 19.58
CA ILE A 1009 -14.63 7.00 20.58
C ILE A 1009 -14.44 8.41 21.12
N ASP A 1010 -14.56 8.55 22.45
CA ASP A 1010 -14.37 9.81 23.15
C ASP A 1010 -12.91 10.00 23.54
N CYS A 1011 -12.38 9.08 24.34
CA CYS A 1011 -11.01 9.15 24.84
C CYS A 1011 -10.57 7.79 25.39
N MET A 1012 -9.27 7.67 25.70
CA MET A 1012 -8.71 6.55 26.45
C MET A 1012 -7.98 7.02 27.71
N TRP A 1013 -8.11 6.24 28.79
CA TRP A 1013 -7.27 6.36 29.97
C TRP A 1013 -6.25 5.23 30.04
N ILE A 1014 -5.03 5.55 30.43
CA ILE A 1014 -3.97 4.57 30.66
C ILE A 1014 -3.48 4.72 32.10
N ASN A 1015 -3.67 3.67 32.89
CA ASN A 1015 -3.33 3.64 34.31
C ASN A 1015 -2.40 2.46 34.60
N LYS A 1016 -1.26 2.72 35.25
CA LYS A 1016 -0.32 1.67 35.64
C LYS A 1016 -0.99 0.75 36.67
N ILE A 1017 -0.91 -0.57 36.45
CA ILE A 1017 -1.42 -1.54 37.43
C ILE A 1017 -0.38 -1.62 38.55
N ALA A 1018 -0.75 -1.19 39.76
CA ALA A 1018 0.10 -1.31 40.93
C ALA A 1018 0.38 -2.80 41.20
N LYS A 1019 1.65 -3.15 41.45
CA LYS A 1019 2.04 -4.47 41.95
C LYS A 1019 1.65 -4.64 43.41
#